data_AF-A0A4Y7J607-F1
#
_entry.id   AF-A0A4Y7J607-F1
#
_cell.length_a   1.000
_cell.length_b   1.000
_cell.length_c   1.000
_cell.angle_alpha   90.00
_cell.angle_beta   90.00
_cell.angle_gamma   90.00
#
_symmetry.space_group_name_H-M   'P 1'
#
loop_
_entity.id
_entity.type
_entity.pdbx_description
1 polymer ?
#
loop_
_entity_poly.entity_id
_entity_poly.type
_entity_poly.pdbx_seq_one_letter_code
_entity_poly.pdbx_strand_id
1 'polypeptide(L)'
;MLRNSSPFWFALLIWSFLAINLCTSSNVISALKFSKDVSSSDHDRRFHFATKEERGTIAETEDGVISSVRISDGFNGTYHLQFITLEPNSLFLPVLLHADMVFYVHSGFVVYFIWSLGGGSMRWIDEENKKNHIDVEKGDIYRFPSGSVFYMRSNLESTREKLRVYSIFTDSNIENPQSLYIGAYSTINDLVRGFENKVLQTAFNVRGSDSLSKRDSTVPEEVLDEITKASKPPAIVHLTTTTKDKHSEDELDWRSGIIESLVKRGSNSSSSSSGDDYSNGKKKKKTKTVNLFKRKPDFSNCNGWSVALTNKDVSALKDSDMGIFMVNLTKGSMMGPHWNPRASEIAIVTHGQGMITVFCPSNANESGCKNMRFKVKEGDVFTVPRFHPMAQMAYNNDSLVFMGFNTNARQNHPQFLAGKSSVFRTLNKDILAMSFNVPNTRMEQLLGSQVESIILECVSCAEEEEDRMREEEQRERREEEARERKKEEAKRREEEEKARERQEEEERKREEEETRRRREEARREEEEAKRREEERQAEEARRKEEQQRKQEEEAKRRQEEARREEEEAKREEEKRQERERKQREEQERQEKEAQQQEEEAQRRREAEEAQRRQQEEEARRAEKARRRQEEEARREETAARRRQKEEARRAEEEEAQRQERQEEAESRRKEEERQQREREIEEAKRTKEERQQREREIEEAKRAEEERQQRERGREEARQERQQTEREEEEARRAEVARQQKEIEMEEAKRAEQERQRREREREEARQEEEERRGGGGEETRRVLREREEARQEEEERRGGGGEETRRVLNPRI
;
A
#
# COMPACT_ATOMS: atom_id res chain seq x y z
N MET A 1 69.41 32.02 38.66
CA MET A 1 68.68 30.87 39.23
C MET A 1 67.63 30.46 38.24
N LEU A 2 67.86 29.46 37.38
CA LEU A 2 66.82 28.88 36.53
C LEU A 2 67.38 27.58 35.96
N ARG A 3 67.02 26.46 36.57
CA ARG A 3 67.06 25.16 35.93
C ARG A 3 66.06 24.22 36.61
N ASN A 4 65.47 23.38 35.77
CA ASN A 4 64.67 22.20 36.04
C ASN A 4 63.19 22.42 36.36
N SER A 5 62.37 22.23 35.34
CA SER A 5 61.08 21.58 35.49
C SER A 5 60.90 20.58 34.35
N SER A 6 60.52 19.37 34.75
CA SER A 6 60.58 18.09 34.03
C SER A 6 59.56 17.98 32.89
N PRO A 7 59.87 17.26 31.78
CA PRO A 7 58.95 17.01 30.67
C PRO A 7 57.76 16.09 31.04
N PHE A 8 57.73 15.55 32.25
CA PHE A 8 56.69 14.63 32.71
C PHE A 8 55.33 15.32 32.94
N TRP A 9 55.32 16.61 33.28
CA TRP A 9 54.09 17.37 33.51
C TRP A 9 53.37 17.79 32.22
N PHE A 10 54.11 18.02 31.14
CA PHE A 10 53.53 18.32 29.82
C PHE A 10 52.87 17.08 29.20
N ALA A 11 53.43 15.90 29.40
CA ALA A 11 52.83 14.64 28.91
C ALA A 11 51.51 14.31 29.63
N LEU A 12 51.40 14.60 30.92
CA LEU A 12 50.20 14.34 31.74
C LEU A 12 49.04 15.29 31.41
N LEU A 13 49.33 16.55 31.04
CA LEU A 13 48.33 17.51 30.58
C LEU A 13 47.81 17.20 29.17
N ILE A 14 48.65 16.65 28.30
CA ILE A 14 48.22 16.23 26.95
C ILE A 14 47.37 14.96 27.02
N TRP A 15 47.69 14.02 27.93
CA TRP A 15 46.87 12.83 28.15
C TRP A 15 45.52 13.14 28.85
N SER A 16 45.46 14.11 29.76
CA SER A 16 44.18 14.51 30.38
C SER A 16 43.27 15.26 29.39
N PHE A 17 43.83 16.07 28.49
CA PHE A 17 43.05 16.71 27.42
C PHE A 17 42.57 15.73 26.33
N LEU A 18 43.31 14.66 26.04
CA LEU A 18 42.81 13.59 25.16
C LEU A 18 41.73 12.74 25.84
N ALA A 19 41.88 12.39 27.12
CA ALA A 19 40.89 11.60 27.85
C ALA A 19 39.55 12.33 28.06
N ILE A 20 39.57 13.66 28.24
CA ILE A 20 38.35 14.47 28.38
C ILE A 20 37.62 14.67 27.04
N ASN A 21 38.34 14.65 25.90
CA ASN A 21 37.72 14.66 24.56
C ASN A 21 37.23 13.28 24.10
N LEU A 22 37.71 12.19 24.72
CA LEU A 22 37.21 10.82 24.50
C LEU A 22 35.97 10.47 25.34
N CYS A 23 35.64 11.25 26.38
CA CYS A 23 34.42 11.06 27.18
C CYS A 23 33.24 11.99 26.82
N THR A 24 33.45 13.00 25.97
CA THR A 24 32.35 13.87 25.48
C THR A 24 31.90 13.55 24.05
N SER A 25 32.54 12.58 23.39
CA SER A 25 32.12 12.07 22.08
C SER A 25 31.10 10.92 22.17
N SER A 26 30.87 10.33 23.35
CA SER A 26 29.96 9.19 23.53
C SER A 26 28.47 9.54 23.38
N ASN A 27 28.08 10.81 23.52
CA ASN A 27 26.69 11.27 23.33
C ASN A 27 26.42 11.92 21.97
N VAL A 28 27.46 12.12 21.15
CA VAL A 28 27.32 12.65 19.78
C VAL A 28 27.37 11.52 18.73
N ILE A 29 27.86 10.33 19.11
CA ILE A 29 27.90 9.15 18.23
C ILE A 29 26.52 8.48 18.07
N SER A 30 25.56 8.66 18.98
CA SER A 30 24.20 8.14 18.81
C SER A 30 23.34 8.94 17.83
N ALA A 31 23.62 10.24 17.64
CA ALA A 31 22.93 11.09 16.67
C ALA A 31 23.54 11.02 15.26
N LEU A 32 24.82 10.65 15.14
CA LEU A 32 25.52 10.48 13.86
C LEU A 32 25.49 9.04 13.33
N LYS A 33 25.12 8.04 14.15
CA LYS A 33 24.87 6.66 13.67
C LYS A 33 23.58 6.51 12.87
N PHE A 34 22.60 7.40 13.04
CA PHE A 34 21.35 7.34 12.26
C PHE A 34 21.50 7.89 10.83
N SER A 35 22.62 8.54 10.50
CA SER A 35 22.83 9.18 9.19
C SER A 35 23.95 8.56 8.36
N LYS A 36 24.54 7.42 8.79
CA LYS A 36 25.69 6.84 8.07
C LYS A 36 25.67 5.32 7.82
N ASP A 37 24.63 4.60 8.24
CA ASP A 37 24.44 3.18 7.90
C ASP A 37 23.38 2.92 6.80
N VAL A 38 22.95 3.95 6.05
CA VAL A 38 22.19 3.78 4.79
C VAL A 38 22.85 4.56 3.66
N SER A 39 24.18 4.41 3.54
CA SER A 39 24.93 5.01 2.42
C SER A 39 26.23 4.26 2.17
N SER A 40 26.12 2.99 1.80
CA SER A 40 27.16 2.28 1.05
C SER A 40 26.61 0.91 0.58
N SER A 41 25.91 0.91 -0.57
CA SER A 41 25.58 -0.24 -1.47
C SER A 41 24.10 -0.43 -1.87
N ASP A 42 23.13 0.32 -1.31
CA ASP A 42 21.71 -0.06 -1.43
C ASP A 42 20.94 0.50 -2.65
N HIS A 43 21.60 1.17 -3.60
CA HIS A 43 20.94 1.67 -4.82
C HIS A 43 20.59 0.58 -5.85
N ASP A 44 20.94 -0.69 -5.58
CA ASP A 44 20.71 -1.81 -6.49
C ASP A 44 19.57 -2.76 -6.05
N ARG A 45 18.94 -2.49 -4.89
CA ARG A 45 17.84 -3.31 -4.38
C ARG A 45 16.48 -2.75 -4.82
N ARG A 46 16.04 -3.15 -6.02
CA ARG A 46 14.66 -2.93 -6.50
C ARG A 46 13.59 -3.65 -5.65
N PHE A 47 13.98 -4.51 -4.71
CA PHE A 47 13.10 -5.21 -3.78
C PHE A 47 13.52 -4.90 -2.35
N HIS A 48 12.55 -4.59 -1.49
CA HIS A 48 12.81 -4.30 -0.08
C HIS A 48 12.18 -5.39 0.78
N PHE A 49 13.02 -6.03 1.59
CA PHE A 49 12.62 -6.95 2.65
C PHE A 49 13.18 -6.40 3.96
N ALA A 50 12.35 -6.33 4.98
CA ALA A 50 12.73 -5.88 6.30
C ALA A 50 12.12 -6.80 7.35
N THR A 51 12.98 -7.36 8.18
CA THR A 51 12.59 -8.17 9.33
C THR A 51 11.94 -7.29 10.40
N LYS A 52 11.15 -7.91 11.28
CA LYS A 52 10.58 -7.21 12.45
C LYS A 52 11.65 -6.51 13.29
N GLU A 53 12.84 -7.11 13.40
CA GLU A 53 13.94 -6.61 14.22
C GLU A 53 14.69 -5.40 13.61
N GLU A 54 14.61 -5.20 12.30
CA GLU A 54 15.22 -4.08 11.59
C GLU A 54 14.38 -2.78 11.64
N ARG A 55 13.20 -2.84 12.25
CA ARG A 55 12.31 -1.67 12.38
C ARG A 55 12.91 -0.66 13.38
N GLY A 56 12.96 0.61 13.00
CA GLY A 56 13.39 1.69 13.88
C GLY A 56 12.31 2.08 14.89
N THR A 57 12.66 2.18 16.17
CA THR A 57 11.77 2.65 17.24
C THR A 57 11.56 4.17 17.14
N ILE A 58 10.30 4.61 17.05
CA ILE A 58 9.89 6.02 17.11
C ILE A 58 9.59 6.43 18.55
N ALA A 59 8.88 5.58 19.29
CA ALA A 59 8.54 5.79 20.68
C ALA A 59 8.41 4.44 21.39
N GLU A 60 8.91 4.36 22.61
CA GLU A 60 8.82 3.18 23.45
C GLU A 60 8.60 3.62 24.90
N THR A 61 7.52 3.11 25.49
CA THR A 61 7.11 3.38 26.87
C THR A 61 6.62 2.07 27.48
N GLU A 62 6.38 2.07 28.79
CA GLU A 62 5.76 0.92 29.47
C GLU A 62 4.32 0.63 28.97
N ASP A 63 3.69 1.62 28.34
CA ASP A 63 2.30 1.59 27.87
C ASP A 63 2.17 1.29 26.36
N GLY A 64 3.29 1.17 25.64
CA GLY A 64 3.25 0.81 24.22
C GLY A 64 4.51 1.17 23.44
N VAL A 65 4.51 0.75 22.18
CA VAL A 65 5.64 0.91 21.25
C VAL A 65 5.13 1.36 19.88
N ILE A 66 5.83 2.33 19.30
CA ILE A 66 5.71 2.74 17.90
C ILE A 66 7.03 2.41 17.21
N SER A 67 6.98 1.51 16.25
CA SER A 67 8.13 1.18 15.39
C SER A 67 7.83 1.52 13.94
N SER A 68 8.85 1.68 13.12
CA SER A 68 8.69 2.08 11.72
C SER A 68 9.70 1.45 10.79
N VAL A 69 9.33 1.38 9.52
CA VAL A 69 10.21 0.95 8.44
C VAL A 69 9.93 1.80 7.19
N ARG A 70 10.98 2.16 6.47
CA ARG A 70 10.89 2.77 5.15
C ARG A 70 11.12 1.70 4.10
N ILE A 71 10.27 1.67 3.08
CA ILE A 71 10.35 0.68 2.01
C ILE A 71 10.18 1.37 0.66
N SER A 72 10.83 0.85 -0.37
CA SER A 72 10.57 1.24 -1.76
C SER A 72 9.62 0.24 -2.43
N ASP A 73 8.80 0.75 -3.34
CA ASP A 73 7.99 -0.07 -4.25
C ASP A 73 8.77 -0.66 -5.44
N GLY A 74 10.08 -0.42 -5.50
CA GLY A 74 10.98 -0.87 -6.57
C GLY A 74 10.97 0.00 -7.83
N PHE A 75 10.24 1.11 -7.81
CA PHE A 75 10.22 2.13 -8.86
C PHE A 75 10.56 3.49 -8.24
N ASN A 76 9.59 4.41 -8.16
CA ASN A 76 9.81 5.78 -7.69
C ASN A 76 9.13 6.05 -6.33
N GLY A 77 8.36 5.10 -5.79
CA GLY A 77 7.63 5.27 -4.54
C GLY A 77 8.47 4.85 -3.34
N THR A 78 8.56 5.72 -2.34
CA THR A 78 9.05 5.37 -0.99
C THR A 78 7.91 5.56 -0.01
N TYR A 79 7.67 4.54 0.80
CA TYR A 79 6.56 4.50 1.76
C TYR A 79 7.10 4.36 3.18
N HIS A 80 6.46 5.07 4.10
CA HIS A 80 6.74 4.98 5.54
C HIS A 80 5.66 4.15 6.20
N LEU A 81 6.04 3.02 6.80
CA LEU A 81 5.12 2.17 7.57
C LEU A 81 5.37 2.39 9.05
N GLN A 82 4.29 2.42 9.84
CA GLN A 82 4.38 2.39 11.29
C GLN A 82 3.55 1.25 11.88
N PHE A 83 4.08 0.69 12.96
CA PHE A 83 3.44 -0.36 13.74
C PHE A 83 3.24 0.19 15.14
N ILE A 84 2.00 0.51 15.47
CA ILE A 84 1.61 1.13 16.74
C ILE A 84 1.00 0.04 17.61
N THR A 85 1.65 -0.25 18.73
CA THR A 85 1.18 -1.18 19.75
C THR A 85 0.88 -0.43 21.02
N LEU A 86 -0.35 -0.53 21.50
CA LEU A 86 -0.83 0.08 22.74
C LEU A 86 -1.18 -1.03 23.73
N GLU A 87 -0.64 -0.94 24.95
CA GLU A 87 -1.05 -1.80 26.06
C GLU A 87 -2.52 -1.51 26.44
N PRO A 88 -3.21 -2.43 27.13
CA PRO A 88 -4.51 -2.14 27.72
C PRO A 88 -4.42 -0.88 28.60
N ASN A 89 -5.45 -0.04 28.59
CA ASN A 89 -5.47 1.22 29.36
C ASN A 89 -4.39 2.24 28.97
N SER A 90 -3.99 2.30 27.71
CA SER A 90 -3.05 3.33 27.22
C SER A 90 -3.70 4.32 26.27
N LEU A 91 -3.10 5.51 26.18
CA LEU A 91 -3.48 6.61 25.30
C LEU A 91 -2.27 7.01 24.45
N PHE A 92 -2.38 6.91 23.13
CA PHE A 92 -1.50 7.62 22.22
C PHE A 92 -1.96 9.07 22.13
N LEU A 93 -1.10 10.00 22.54
CA LEU A 93 -1.44 11.42 22.65
C LEU A 93 -1.79 12.05 21.29
N PRO A 94 -2.55 13.16 21.27
CA PRO A 94 -2.95 13.83 20.04
C PRO A 94 -1.77 14.26 19.17
N VAL A 95 -1.87 13.94 17.88
CA VAL A 95 -0.90 14.32 16.85
C VAL A 95 -1.60 14.87 15.61
N LEU A 96 -0.94 15.81 14.92
CA LEU A 96 -1.32 16.35 13.61
C LEU A 96 -0.63 15.56 12.51
N LEU A 97 -1.41 14.97 11.59
CA LEU A 97 -0.89 14.23 10.44
C LEU A 97 -0.31 15.18 9.38
N HIS A 98 0.88 14.86 8.88
CA HIS A 98 1.51 15.57 7.75
C HIS A 98 1.32 14.84 6.43
N ALA A 99 0.95 13.56 6.48
CA ALA A 99 0.68 12.72 5.32
C ALA A 99 -0.64 11.94 5.53
N ASP A 100 -1.24 11.49 4.44
CA ASP A 100 -2.40 10.61 4.51
C ASP A 100 -1.99 9.30 5.20
N MET A 101 -2.75 8.90 6.22
CA MET A 101 -2.53 7.66 6.96
C MET A 101 -3.62 6.66 6.58
N VAL A 102 -3.24 5.59 5.91
CA VAL A 102 -4.11 4.41 5.74
C VAL A 102 -3.72 3.39 6.79
N PHE A 103 -4.68 2.91 7.59
CA PHE A 103 -4.37 1.93 8.63
C PHE A 103 -5.27 0.70 8.61
N TYR A 104 -4.71 -0.39 9.13
CA TYR A 104 -5.34 -1.67 9.36
C TYR A 104 -5.23 -2.03 10.84
N VAL A 105 -6.33 -2.48 11.44
CA VAL A 105 -6.39 -2.92 12.84
C VAL A 105 -6.10 -4.41 12.91
N HIS A 106 -4.94 -4.77 13.46
CA HIS A 106 -4.48 -6.16 13.54
C HIS A 106 -5.06 -6.91 14.75
N SER A 107 -5.13 -6.26 15.91
CA SER A 107 -5.70 -6.82 17.15
C SER A 107 -6.22 -5.73 18.09
N GLY A 108 -7.08 -6.10 19.04
CA GLY A 108 -7.66 -5.19 20.02
C GLY A 108 -8.82 -4.34 19.48
N PHE A 109 -9.27 -3.41 20.33
CA PHE A 109 -10.40 -2.50 20.06
C PHE A 109 -9.97 -1.07 20.39
N VAL A 110 -10.36 -0.09 19.58
CA VAL A 110 -9.97 1.33 19.74
C VAL A 110 -11.19 2.21 19.75
N VAL A 111 -11.13 3.28 20.54
CA VAL A 111 -11.97 4.48 20.36
C VAL A 111 -11.06 5.60 19.83
N TYR A 112 -11.23 6.00 18.57
CA TYR A 112 -10.59 7.18 17.98
C TYR A 112 -11.42 8.42 18.25
N PHE A 113 -10.80 9.59 18.30
CA PHE A 113 -11.48 10.88 18.15
C PHE A 113 -10.75 11.71 17.11
N ILE A 114 -11.50 12.35 16.22
CA ILE A 114 -10.98 12.98 15.00
C ILE A 114 -11.45 14.43 14.89
N TRP A 115 -10.51 15.31 14.54
CA TRP A 115 -10.79 16.59 13.88
C TRP A 115 -10.14 16.60 12.49
N SER A 116 -10.95 16.74 11.43
CA SER A 116 -10.49 16.88 10.04
C SER A 116 -10.66 18.33 9.61
N LEU A 117 -9.58 19.01 9.25
CA LEU A 117 -9.59 20.43 8.88
C LEU A 117 -9.52 20.71 7.36
N GLY A 118 -9.51 19.70 6.48
CA GLY A 118 -9.29 19.92 5.03
C GLY A 118 -10.32 19.28 4.08
N GLY A 119 -10.99 20.13 3.27
CA GLY A 119 -11.45 19.77 1.91
C GLY A 119 -12.93 20.02 1.53
N GLY A 120 -13.25 21.24 1.07
CA GLY A 120 -14.41 21.53 0.19
C GLY A 120 -15.80 21.62 0.85
N SER A 121 -16.36 22.84 0.87
CA SER A 121 -17.58 23.25 1.61
C SER A 121 -17.38 23.31 3.12
N MET A 122 -17.04 24.51 3.58
CA MET A 122 -17.18 24.97 4.95
C MET A 122 -18.63 24.73 5.43
N ARG A 123 -18.87 23.56 6.03
CA ARG A 123 -20.12 23.29 6.74
C ARG A 123 -19.80 23.50 8.21
N TRP A 124 -20.07 24.73 8.63
CA TRP A 124 -20.13 25.13 10.03
C TRP A 124 -20.77 24.02 10.85
N ILE A 125 -20.14 23.73 11.98
CA ILE A 125 -20.60 22.78 12.99
C ILE A 125 -22.01 23.21 13.39
N ASP A 126 -22.99 22.40 13.01
CA ASP A 126 -24.37 22.48 13.49
C ASP A 126 -24.31 22.25 15.01
N GLU A 127 -24.85 23.19 15.78
CA GLU A 127 -24.73 23.34 17.25
C GLU A 127 -25.30 22.16 18.05
N GLU A 128 -25.80 21.11 17.40
CA GLU A 128 -26.31 19.90 18.03
C GLU A 128 -25.51 18.65 17.64
N ASN A 129 -24.59 18.27 18.54
CA ASN A 129 -24.40 16.88 18.96
C ASN A 129 -23.73 15.88 17.98
N LYS A 130 -22.46 16.11 17.56
CA LYS A 130 -21.66 15.05 16.90
C LYS A 130 -20.21 14.95 17.38
N LYS A 131 -20.03 14.18 18.45
CA LYS A 131 -18.76 13.52 18.80
C LYS A 131 -18.35 12.60 17.64
N ASN A 132 -17.36 12.98 16.84
CA ASN A 132 -16.79 12.12 15.79
C ASN A 132 -15.80 11.12 16.41
N HIS A 133 -16.31 10.16 17.19
CA HIS A 133 -15.53 8.98 17.58
C HIS A 133 -15.73 7.86 16.58
N ILE A 134 -14.68 7.08 16.34
CA ILE A 134 -14.75 5.86 15.53
C ILE A 134 -14.30 4.70 16.41
N ASP A 135 -15.22 3.79 16.67
CA ASP A 135 -14.91 2.51 17.28
C ASP A 135 -14.40 1.57 16.20
N VAL A 136 -13.22 1.00 16.40
CA VAL A 136 -12.65 0.02 15.46
C VAL A 136 -12.38 -1.31 16.15
N GLU A 137 -12.44 -2.36 15.35
CA GLU A 137 -12.13 -3.73 15.75
C GLU A 137 -11.12 -4.36 14.78
N LYS A 138 -10.60 -5.54 15.15
CA LYS A 138 -9.74 -6.34 14.27
C LYS A 138 -10.34 -6.48 12.87
N GLY A 139 -9.54 -6.17 11.86
CA GLY A 139 -9.96 -6.21 10.45
C GLY A 139 -10.39 -4.87 9.89
N ASP A 140 -10.62 -3.87 10.72
CA ASP A 140 -11.05 -2.55 10.25
C ASP A 140 -9.94 -1.82 9.52
N ILE A 141 -10.36 -1.13 8.46
CA ILE A 141 -9.56 -0.27 7.62
C ILE A 141 -10.18 1.11 7.62
N TYR A 142 -9.31 2.12 7.70
CA TYR A 142 -9.69 3.50 7.54
C TYR A 142 -8.53 4.34 7.00
N ARG A 143 -8.86 5.53 6.47
CA ARG A 143 -7.88 6.53 6.04
C ARG A 143 -8.13 7.83 6.80
N PHE A 144 -7.08 8.38 7.37
CA PHE A 144 -7.06 9.77 7.82
C PHE A 144 -6.36 10.64 6.77
N PRO A 145 -6.99 11.72 6.30
CA PRO A 145 -6.31 12.66 5.42
C PRO A 145 -5.24 13.44 6.19
N SER A 146 -4.20 13.86 5.48
CA SER A 146 -3.22 14.82 5.98
C SER A 146 -3.91 16.09 6.52
N GLY A 147 -3.32 16.72 7.54
CA GLY A 147 -3.92 17.83 8.28
C GLY A 147 -4.97 17.43 9.32
N SER A 148 -5.28 16.13 9.48
CA SER A 148 -6.16 15.67 10.56
C SER A 148 -5.41 15.61 11.90
N VAL A 149 -6.11 15.96 12.99
CA VAL A 149 -5.66 15.69 14.36
C VAL A 149 -6.35 14.43 14.86
N PHE A 150 -5.57 13.48 15.37
CA PHE A 150 -6.11 12.25 15.96
C PHE A 150 -5.34 11.83 17.22
N TYR A 151 -6.01 11.03 18.05
CA TYR A 151 -5.41 10.28 19.14
C TYR A 151 -6.02 8.87 19.19
N MET A 152 -5.36 7.94 19.88
CA MET A 152 -5.84 6.55 20.00
C MET A 152 -5.91 6.13 21.44
N ARG A 153 -7.05 5.55 21.82
CA ARG A 153 -7.27 5.00 23.16
C ARG A 153 -7.49 3.50 23.09
N SER A 154 -6.72 2.76 23.89
CA SER A 154 -6.96 1.35 24.15
C SER A 154 -8.10 1.19 25.17
N ASN A 155 -8.99 0.22 24.95
CA ASN A 155 -10.18 0.01 25.80
C ASN A 155 -9.82 -0.54 27.19
N LEU A 156 -10.71 -0.32 28.18
CA LEU A 156 -10.51 -0.65 29.59
C LEU A 156 -10.83 -2.10 29.98
N GLU A 157 -11.82 -2.74 29.36
CA GLU A 157 -12.50 -3.86 30.06
C GLU A 157 -12.45 -5.24 29.38
N SER A 158 -12.17 -5.39 28.07
CA SER A 158 -12.74 -6.57 27.39
C SER A 158 -11.86 -7.81 27.14
N THR A 159 -10.53 -7.74 26.95
CA THR A 159 -9.78 -8.96 26.51
C THR A 159 -8.31 -9.13 26.95
N ARG A 160 -7.69 -8.18 27.68
CA ARG A 160 -6.21 -8.09 27.86
C ARG A 160 -5.39 -8.06 26.56
N GLU A 161 -6.03 -7.99 25.39
CA GLU A 161 -5.31 -7.94 24.13
C GLU A 161 -4.72 -6.55 23.90
N LYS A 162 -3.45 -6.53 23.48
CA LYS A 162 -2.79 -5.29 23.03
C LYS A 162 -3.48 -4.80 21.76
N LEU A 163 -3.73 -3.51 21.69
CA LEU A 163 -4.13 -2.89 20.44
C LEU A 163 -2.92 -2.83 19.51
N ARG A 164 -3.07 -3.34 18.28
CA ARG A 164 -2.04 -3.26 17.23
C ARG A 164 -2.63 -2.67 15.97
N VAL A 165 -2.03 -1.57 15.50
CA VAL A 165 -2.42 -0.86 14.28
C VAL A 165 -1.22 -0.79 13.35
N TYR A 166 -1.43 -1.21 12.10
CA TYR A 166 -0.42 -1.14 11.05
C TYR A 166 -0.84 -0.05 10.07
N SER A 167 0.02 0.94 9.87
CA SER A 167 -0.27 2.07 9.01
C SER A 167 0.79 2.27 7.95
N ILE A 168 0.34 2.75 6.80
CA ILE A 168 1.17 3.28 5.73
C ILE A 168 0.83 4.76 5.56
N PHE A 169 1.88 5.56 5.42
CA PHE A 169 1.77 6.99 5.18
C PHE A 169 2.07 7.26 3.71
N THR A 170 1.11 7.85 3.00
CA THR A 170 1.25 8.23 1.60
C THR A 170 1.38 9.73 1.49
N ASP A 171 2.45 10.19 0.85
CA ASP A 171 2.57 11.59 0.48
C ASP A 171 1.83 11.81 -0.85
N SER A 172 0.67 12.44 -0.77
CA SER A 172 -0.13 12.79 -1.94
C SER A 172 0.44 13.99 -2.73
N ASN A 173 1.52 14.64 -2.24
CA ASN A 173 2.22 15.72 -2.94
C ASN A 173 3.54 15.24 -3.54
N ILE A 174 3.42 14.52 -4.66
CA ILE A 174 4.54 14.11 -5.52
C ILE A 174 5.09 15.34 -6.25
N GLU A 175 5.83 16.20 -5.54
CA GLU A 175 6.71 17.19 -6.16
C GLU A 175 8.08 17.28 -5.49
N ASN A 176 8.27 16.77 -4.27
CA ASN A 176 9.58 16.85 -3.62
C ASN A 176 9.89 15.63 -2.71
N PRO A 177 10.87 14.77 -3.05
CA PRO A 177 11.37 13.69 -2.18
C PRO A 177 11.89 14.17 -0.80
N GLN A 178 12.02 15.49 -0.62
CA GLN A 178 12.45 16.14 0.62
C GLN A 178 11.30 16.39 1.62
N SER A 179 10.04 16.15 1.27
CA SER A 179 8.88 16.39 2.17
C SER A 179 8.88 15.52 3.45
N LEU A 180 9.64 14.42 3.48
CA LEU A 180 9.74 13.50 4.61
C LEU A 180 10.59 14.01 5.80
N TYR A 181 11.22 15.19 5.72
CA TYR A 181 11.97 15.76 6.85
C TYR A 181 11.07 16.11 8.06
N ILE A 182 9.76 16.32 7.86
CA ILE A 182 8.83 16.76 8.91
C ILE A 182 8.25 15.55 9.71
N GLY A 183 8.53 14.31 9.29
CA GLY A 183 7.98 13.11 9.92
C GLY A 183 6.51 12.87 9.56
N ALA A 184 5.94 11.71 9.95
CA ALA A 184 4.57 11.35 9.59
C ALA A 184 3.50 12.23 10.28
N TYR A 185 3.83 12.75 11.46
CA TYR A 185 2.97 13.61 12.27
C TYR A 185 3.79 14.39 13.31
N SER A 186 3.24 15.50 13.81
CA SER A 186 3.78 16.28 14.94
C SER A 186 2.87 16.19 16.16
N THR A 187 3.45 16.19 17.35
CA THR A 187 2.65 16.33 18.58
C THR A 187 2.08 17.75 18.68
N ILE A 188 0.92 17.91 19.32
CA ILE A 188 0.34 19.25 19.53
C ILE A 188 1.30 20.17 20.31
N ASN A 189 2.08 19.61 21.23
CA ASN A 189 3.08 20.37 21.99
C ASN A 189 4.17 20.97 21.06
N ASP A 190 4.63 20.20 20.07
CA ASP A 190 5.62 20.66 19.10
C ASP A 190 5.06 21.79 18.20
N LEU A 191 3.74 21.82 17.94
CA LEU A 191 3.09 22.87 17.15
C LEU A 191 3.02 24.21 17.89
N VAL A 192 2.85 24.18 19.22
CA VAL A 192 2.65 25.41 20.02
C VAL A 192 3.98 26.01 20.48
N ARG A 193 4.96 25.17 20.84
CA ARG A 193 6.25 25.62 21.40
C ARG A 193 7.15 26.40 20.46
N GLY A 194 6.89 26.36 19.16
CA GLY A 194 7.66 27.13 18.17
C GLY A 194 7.37 28.63 18.17
N PHE A 195 6.26 29.07 18.77
CA PHE A 195 5.85 30.47 18.77
C PHE A 195 6.47 31.26 19.93
N GLU A 196 6.80 32.53 19.68
CA GLU A 196 7.27 33.44 20.72
C GLU A 196 6.20 33.65 21.82
N ASN A 197 6.63 33.81 23.07
CA ASN A 197 5.73 34.00 24.21
C ASN A 197 4.70 35.13 23.99
N LYS A 198 5.11 36.26 23.39
CA LYS A 198 4.19 37.37 23.10
C LYS A 198 3.08 36.99 22.12
N VAL A 199 3.40 36.16 21.12
CA VAL A 199 2.42 35.63 20.16
C VAL A 199 1.46 34.70 20.87
N LEU A 200 1.96 33.78 21.70
CA LEU A 200 1.15 32.86 22.48
C LEU A 200 0.26 33.60 23.49
N GLN A 201 0.78 34.63 24.15
CA GLN A 201 0.02 35.46 25.08
C GLN A 201 -1.16 36.12 24.38
N THR A 202 -0.91 36.69 23.20
CA THR A 202 -1.97 37.33 22.40
C THR A 202 -2.98 36.28 21.90
N ALA A 203 -2.49 35.16 21.36
CA ALA A 203 -3.32 34.11 20.77
C ALA A 203 -4.23 33.41 21.79
N PHE A 204 -3.72 33.15 22.99
CA PHE A 204 -4.49 32.53 24.08
C PHE A 204 -5.14 33.54 25.04
N ASN A 205 -5.11 34.84 24.71
CA ASN A 205 -5.64 35.92 25.54
C ASN A 205 -5.14 35.86 26.99
N VAL A 206 -3.83 35.63 27.12
CA VAL A 206 -3.06 35.65 28.37
C VAL A 206 -2.68 37.09 28.69
N ARG A 207 -2.89 37.51 29.94
CA ARG A 207 -2.53 38.87 30.38
C ARG A 207 -1.29 38.85 31.25
N GLY A 208 -0.42 39.84 31.03
CA GLY A 208 0.64 40.16 31.98
C GLY A 208 0.08 40.74 33.28
N SER A 209 0.87 40.66 34.34
CA SER A 209 0.55 41.04 35.73
C SER A 209 -0.08 42.43 35.94
N ASP A 210 -0.02 43.31 34.95
CA ASP A 210 -0.28 44.75 35.11
C ASP A 210 -1.68 45.21 34.63
N SER A 211 -2.55 44.31 34.19
CA SER A 211 -3.86 44.68 33.59
C SER A 211 -5.05 44.61 34.58
N LEU A 212 -5.40 45.76 35.17
CA LEU A 212 -6.46 45.98 36.17
C LEU A 212 -7.93 45.75 35.73
N SER A 213 -8.20 45.21 34.54
CA SER A 213 -9.59 44.97 34.08
C SER A 213 -10.00 43.51 34.26
N LYS A 214 -10.77 43.23 35.32
CA LYS A 214 -11.50 41.97 35.51
C LYS A 214 -12.49 41.75 34.38
N ARG A 215 -12.08 41.03 33.34
CA ARG A 215 -12.98 40.25 32.50
C ARG A 215 -12.75 38.79 32.88
N ASP A 216 -13.79 38.06 33.26
CA ASP A 216 -13.77 36.70 33.80
C ASP A 216 -13.28 35.60 32.83
N SER A 217 -12.61 35.93 31.73
CA SER A 217 -12.27 35.00 30.64
C SER A 217 -10.81 35.00 30.18
N THR A 218 -9.89 35.64 30.89
CA THR A 218 -8.46 35.71 30.53
C THR A 218 -7.63 34.64 31.23
N VAL A 219 -6.67 34.03 30.50
CA VAL A 219 -5.75 33.01 31.02
C VAL A 219 -4.62 33.70 31.81
N PRO A 220 -4.23 33.24 33.02
CA PRO A 220 -3.09 33.79 33.74
C PRO A 220 -1.74 33.54 33.03
N GLU A 221 -0.77 34.45 33.17
CA GLU A 221 0.57 34.31 32.56
C GLU A 221 1.32 33.08 33.07
N GLU A 222 1.09 32.73 34.34
CA GLU A 222 1.66 31.55 34.98
C GLU A 222 1.28 30.26 34.24
N VAL A 223 0.05 30.18 33.71
CA VAL A 223 -0.43 28.99 32.97
C VAL A 223 0.31 28.84 31.65
N LEU A 224 0.58 29.95 30.95
CA LEU A 224 1.36 29.90 29.71
C LEU A 224 2.82 29.52 29.98
N ASP A 225 3.39 30.05 31.06
CA ASP A 225 4.73 29.71 31.51
C ASP A 225 4.84 28.23 31.89
N GLU A 226 3.84 27.67 32.59
CA GLU A 226 3.78 26.25 32.92
C GLU A 226 3.71 25.38 31.66
N ILE A 227 2.85 25.71 30.69
CA ILE A 227 2.70 24.93 29.45
C ILE A 227 3.98 24.98 28.60
N THR A 228 4.59 26.16 28.47
CA THR A 228 5.80 26.36 27.66
C THR A 228 7.05 25.77 28.33
N LYS A 229 7.11 25.72 29.67
CA LYS A 229 8.25 25.15 30.42
C LYS A 229 8.08 23.68 30.81
N ALA A 230 6.87 23.11 30.73
CA ALA A 230 6.61 21.71 31.06
C ALA A 230 7.54 20.74 30.31
N SER A 231 7.84 19.58 30.88
CA SER A 231 8.52 18.52 30.13
C SER A 231 7.61 17.96 29.04
N LYS A 232 8.15 17.65 27.85
CA LYS A 232 7.39 16.97 26.80
C LYS A 232 6.95 15.59 27.32
N PRO A 233 5.64 15.28 27.33
CA PRO A 233 5.18 13.96 27.75
C PRO A 233 5.61 12.90 26.73
N PRO A 234 5.73 11.63 27.15
CA PRO A 234 5.95 10.55 26.19
C PRO A 234 4.75 10.42 25.24
N ALA A 235 4.99 9.88 24.05
CA ALA A 235 3.96 9.77 23.02
C ALA A 235 2.76 8.90 23.45
N ILE A 236 3.03 7.88 24.27
CA ILE A 236 2.03 6.95 24.80
C ILE A 236 2.06 7.03 26.33
N VAL A 237 0.89 7.15 26.95
CA VAL A 237 0.74 7.29 28.41
C VAL A 237 -0.31 6.33 28.97
N HIS A 238 -0.12 5.90 30.22
CA HIS A 238 -1.11 5.14 30.97
C HIS A 238 -2.35 5.98 31.31
N LEU A 239 -3.53 5.41 31.13
CA LEU A 239 -4.79 5.95 31.65
C LEU A 239 -4.97 5.48 33.10
N THR A 240 -4.49 6.27 34.05
CA THR A 240 -4.71 6.01 35.48
C THR A 240 -6.20 6.12 35.84
N THR A 241 -6.81 5.00 36.22
CA THR A 241 -8.09 4.96 36.94
C THR A 241 -7.81 5.14 38.42
N THR A 242 -7.97 6.36 38.93
CA THR A 242 -7.91 6.61 40.37
C THR A 242 -9.11 5.98 41.05
N THR A 243 -8.84 4.91 41.81
CA THR A 243 -9.51 4.39 43.01
C THR A 243 -11.01 4.08 42.96
N LYS A 244 -11.32 2.86 43.42
CA LYS A 244 -12.66 2.34 43.76
C LYS A 244 -13.42 3.26 44.72
N ASP A 245 -14.12 4.26 44.21
CA ASP A 245 -15.23 4.90 44.91
C ASP A 245 -16.46 4.88 43.99
N LYS A 246 -17.57 4.36 44.51
CA LYS A 246 -18.83 4.13 43.77
C LYS A 246 -19.57 5.42 43.37
N HIS A 247 -18.85 6.52 43.16
CA HIS A 247 -19.35 7.80 42.65
C HIS A 247 -18.46 8.36 41.51
N SER A 248 -17.57 7.57 40.92
CA SER A 248 -16.56 8.03 39.97
C SER A 248 -16.91 7.87 38.48
N GLU A 249 -18.19 7.87 38.09
CA GLU A 249 -18.54 8.02 36.65
C GLU A 249 -18.36 9.47 36.17
N ASP A 250 -18.52 10.45 37.08
CA ASP A 250 -18.43 11.89 36.77
C ASP A 250 -16.98 12.45 36.84
N GLU A 251 -16.03 11.73 37.43
CA GLU A 251 -14.64 12.23 37.59
C GLU A 251 -13.75 11.94 36.36
N LEU A 252 -14.17 11.03 35.48
CA LEU A 252 -13.56 10.84 34.15
C LEU A 252 -13.98 11.93 33.14
N ASP A 253 -15.00 12.72 33.50
CA ASP A 253 -15.56 13.79 32.68
C ASP A 253 -14.61 15.00 32.58
N TRP A 254 -13.76 15.29 33.57
CA TRP A 254 -12.91 16.50 33.50
C TRP A 254 -11.64 16.33 32.64
N ARG A 255 -11.00 15.14 32.61
CA ARG A 255 -9.87 14.87 31.68
C ARG A 255 -10.35 14.72 30.23
N SER A 256 -11.53 14.11 30.05
CA SER A 256 -12.26 14.12 28.78
C SER A 256 -12.71 15.54 28.41
N GLY A 257 -13.09 16.33 29.42
CA GLY A 257 -13.56 17.72 29.33
C GLY A 257 -12.46 18.72 28.99
N ILE A 258 -11.19 18.49 29.37
CA ILE A 258 -10.05 19.28 28.88
C ILE A 258 -9.89 19.09 27.38
N ILE A 259 -9.96 17.85 26.91
CA ILE A 259 -9.93 17.52 25.47
C ILE A 259 -11.17 18.10 24.76
N GLU A 260 -12.33 18.09 25.40
CA GLU A 260 -13.57 18.69 24.89
C GLU A 260 -13.56 20.24 24.94
N SER A 261 -12.80 20.86 25.86
CA SER A 261 -12.70 22.31 26.02
C SER A 261 -11.76 22.97 25.00
N LEU A 262 -10.72 22.25 24.57
CA LEU A 262 -9.89 22.61 23.41
C LEU A 262 -10.71 22.65 22.12
N VAL A 263 -11.86 21.97 22.10
CA VAL A 263 -12.78 21.82 20.98
C VAL A 263 -13.93 22.84 20.97
N LYS A 264 -14.27 23.47 22.12
CA LYS A 264 -15.52 24.26 22.29
C LYS A 264 -15.39 25.80 22.39
N ARG A 265 -14.21 26.40 22.61
CA ARG A 265 -14.11 27.85 22.93
C ARG A 265 -13.94 28.77 21.71
N GLY A 266 -14.91 28.68 20.78
CA GLY A 266 -14.93 29.47 19.56
C GLY A 266 -16.27 30.08 19.18
N SER A 267 -17.19 30.39 20.11
CA SER A 267 -18.20 31.44 19.93
C SER A 267 -19.01 31.71 21.21
N ASN A 268 -19.33 32.98 21.45
CA ASN A 268 -20.11 33.44 22.61
C ASN A 268 -21.61 33.22 22.37
N SER A 269 -22.26 32.53 23.31
CA SER A 269 -23.72 32.42 23.39
C SER A 269 -24.34 33.68 24.00
N SER A 270 -25.32 34.26 23.31
CA SER A 270 -26.40 35.03 23.95
C SER A 270 -27.74 34.51 23.46
N SER A 271 -28.41 33.77 24.35
CA SER A 271 -29.86 33.66 24.56
C SER A 271 -30.82 33.94 23.38
N SER A 272 -31.71 32.99 23.07
CA SER A 272 -33.08 32.96 23.61
C SER A 272 -34.01 31.99 22.86
N SER A 273 -34.79 31.25 23.66
CA SER A 273 -36.19 30.84 23.50
C SER A 273 -36.73 30.21 22.21
N SER A 274 -37.28 29.01 22.41
CA SER A 274 -38.62 28.55 22.00
C SER A 274 -38.96 28.44 20.52
N GLY A 275 -39.41 27.26 20.12
CA GLY A 275 -40.27 27.11 18.94
C GLY A 275 -40.20 25.72 18.35
N ASP A 276 -41.33 25.01 18.40
CA ASP A 276 -41.62 23.76 17.71
C ASP A 276 -41.21 23.80 16.23
N ASP A 277 -40.68 22.70 15.68
CA ASP A 277 -41.25 22.19 14.43
C ASP A 277 -40.90 20.71 14.13
N TYR A 278 -41.90 20.04 13.57
CA TYR A 278 -41.80 18.75 12.92
C TYR A 278 -40.84 18.83 11.73
N SER A 279 -39.86 17.93 11.62
CA SER A 279 -39.53 17.33 10.31
C SER A 279 -38.53 16.17 10.37
N ASN A 280 -39.05 15.03 9.92
CA ASN A 280 -38.44 14.19 8.90
C ASN A 280 -37.03 13.62 9.17
N GLY A 281 -37.01 12.35 9.57
CA GLY A 281 -35.83 11.53 9.72
C GLY A 281 -35.02 11.39 8.43
N LYS A 282 -33.98 12.21 8.28
CA LYS A 282 -32.78 11.85 7.52
C LYS A 282 -31.73 11.38 8.51
N LYS A 283 -31.62 10.05 8.69
CA LYS A 283 -30.46 9.42 9.35
C LYS A 283 -29.18 9.83 8.60
N LYS A 284 -28.51 10.89 9.06
CA LYS A 284 -27.19 11.34 8.57
C LYS A 284 -26.20 10.16 8.75
N LYS A 285 -25.62 9.66 7.65
CA LYS A 285 -24.68 8.52 7.62
C LYS A 285 -23.52 8.75 8.61
N LYS A 286 -23.33 7.84 9.57
CA LYS A 286 -22.08 7.72 10.34
C LYS A 286 -20.95 7.36 9.38
N THR A 287 -19.77 7.97 9.50
CA THR A 287 -18.54 7.54 8.84
C THR A 287 -18.25 6.10 9.27
N LYS A 288 -18.32 5.15 8.33
CA LYS A 288 -18.27 3.71 8.62
C LYS A 288 -16.91 3.16 8.19
N THR A 289 -16.19 2.51 9.11
CA THR A 289 -15.00 1.70 8.78
C THR A 289 -15.38 0.56 7.85
N VAL A 290 -14.39 0.02 7.12
CA VAL A 290 -14.59 -1.19 6.32
C VAL A 290 -13.79 -2.31 6.95
N ASN A 291 -14.47 -3.40 7.34
CA ASN A 291 -13.85 -4.56 7.94
C ASN A 291 -13.55 -5.63 6.88
N LEU A 292 -12.29 -6.07 6.78
CA LEU A 292 -11.86 -7.13 5.86
C LEU A 292 -12.56 -8.47 6.12
N PHE A 293 -12.66 -8.87 7.39
CA PHE A 293 -13.18 -10.18 7.79
C PHE A 293 -14.70 -10.30 7.67
N LYS A 294 -15.42 -9.18 7.63
CA LYS A 294 -16.89 -9.17 7.40
C LYS A 294 -17.27 -9.29 5.93
N ARG A 295 -16.31 -9.29 5.01
CA ARG A 295 -16.56 -9.43 3.58
C ARG A 295 -16.38 -10.88 3.12
N LYS A 296 -17.07 -11.20 2.03
CA LYS A 296 -16.82 -12.45 1.32
C LYS A 296 -15.43 -12.38 0.67
N PRO A 297 -14.57 -13.40 0.82
CA PRO A 297 -13.31 -13.47 0.10
C PRO A 297 -13.53 -13.44 -1.42
N ASP A 298 -12.61 -12.81 -2.15
CA ASP A 298 -12.61 -12.80 -3.62
C ASP A 298 -12.24 -14.17 -4.18
N PHE A 299 -11.41 -14.91 -3.44
CA PHE A 299 -11.08 -16.30 -3.71
C PHE A 299 -11.02 -17.10 -2.41
N SER A 300 -11.48 -18.35 -2.45
CA SER A 300 -11.32 -19.30 -1.35
C SER A 300 -11.43 -20.74 -1.87
N ASN A 301 -10.58 -21.62 -1.34
CA ASN A 301 -10.64 -23.08 -1.49
C ASN A 301 -10.09 -23.74 -0.20
N CYS A 302 -9.83 -25.05 -0.25
CA CYS A 302 -9.30 -25.77 0.92
C CYS A 302 -7.87 -25.35 1.30
N ASN A 303 -7.14 -24.71 0.37
CA ASN A 303 -5.75 -24.30 0.54
C ASN A 303 -5.59 -22.85 1.06
N GLY A 304 -6.69 -22.11 1.18
CA GLY A 304 -6.64 -20.74 1.67
C GLY A 304 -7.75 -19.83 1.15
N TRP A 305 -7.57 -18.54 1.37
CA TRP A 305 -8.45 -17.49 0.87
C TRP A 305 -7.71 -16.17 0.69
N SER A 306 -8.25 -15.31 -0.17
CA SER A 306 -7.76 -13.95 -0.38
C SER A 306 -8.90 -12.95 -0.54
N VAL A 307 -8.65 -11.73 -0.10
CA VAL A 307 -9.54 -10.57 -0.28
C VAL A 307 -8.72 -9.36 -0.67
N ALA A 308 -9.24 -8.54 -1.58
CA ALA A 308 -8.66 -7.29 -2.01
C ALA A 308 -9.74 -6.20 -1.97
N LEU A 309 -9.37 -5.05 -1.44
CA LEU A 309 -10.17 -3.84 -1.37
C LEU A 309 -9.52 -2.76 -2.22
N THR A 310 -10.34 -2.16 -3.07
CA THR A 310 -9.95 -1.01 -3.88
C THR A 310 -10.68 0.25 -3.43
N ASN A 311 -10.40 1.36 -4.08
CA ASN A 311 -11.13 2.60 -3.86
C ASN A 311 -12.63 2.53 -4.27
N LYS A 312 -13.03 1.51 -5.04
CA LYS A 312 -14.44 1.23 -5.35
C LYS A 312 -15.17 0.66 -4.12
N ASP A 313 -14.45 -0.07 -3.28
CA ASP A 313 -14.97 -0.76 -2.10
C ASP A 313 -14.99 0.13 -0.86
N VAL A 314 -14.00 1.00 -0.73
CA VAL A 314 -13.79 1.82 0.46
C VAL A 314 -13.75 3.29 0.05
N SER A 315 -14.80 4.04 0.38
CA SER A 315 -14.86 5.47 0.06
C SER A 315 -13.71 6.27 0.69
N ALA A 316 -13.18 5.80 1.82
CA ALA A 316 -12.02 6.40 2.47
C ALA A 316 -10.76 6.31 1.58
N LEU A 317 -10.60 5.26 0.75
CA LEU A 317 -9.43 5.07 -0.12
C LEU A 317 -9.54 5.78 -1.49
N LYS A 318 -10.59 6.59 -1.72
CA LYS A 318 -10.83 7.25 -3.03
C LYS A 318 -9.67 8.09 -3.52
N ASP A 319 -9.01 8.80 -2.62
CA ASP A 319 -7.98 9.78 -2.98
C ASP A 319 -6.56 9.35 -2.60
N SER A 320 -6.34 8.10 -2.16
CA SER A 320 -5.00 7.59 -1.80
C SER A 320 -4.34 6.72 -2.90
N ASP A 321 -5.05 6.40 -3.98
CA ASP A 321 -4.67 5.43 -5.03
C ASP A 321 -4.07 4.10 -4.48
N MET A 322 -4.44 3.77 -3.24
CA MET A 322 -4.01 2.57 -2.54
C MET A 322 -5.15 1.56 -2.46
N GLY A 323 -4.77 0.29 -2.55
CA GLY A 323 -5.62 -0.85 -2.23
C GLY A 323 -5.08 -1.58 -1.02
N ILE A 324 -5.91 -2.40 -0.40
CA ILE A 324 -5.50 -3.28 0.68
C ILE A 324 -5.87 -4.69 0.31
N PHE A 325 -5.00 -5.65 0.60
CA PHE A 325 -5.30 -7.06 0.40
C PHE A 325 -4.93 -7.87 1.62
N MET A 326 -5.51 -9.04 1.73
CA MET A 326 -5.14 -10.04 2.73
C MET A 326 -5.19 -11.42 2.09
N VAL A 327 -4.19 -12.23 2.41
CA VAL A 327 -4.05 -13.60 1.96
C VAL A 327 -3.85 -14.48 3.18
N ASN A 328 -4.57 -15.60 3.20
CA ASN A 328 -4.39 -16.68 4.15
C ASN A 328 -4.09 -17.95 3.36
N LEU A 329 -2.87 -18.48 3.55
CA LEU A 329 -2.45 -19.77 3.04
C LEU A 329 -2.45 -20.77 4.18
N THR A 330 -3.14 -21.90 3.99
CA THR A 330 -3.05 -23.01 4.93
C THR A 330 -1.68 -23.70 4.85
N LYS A 331 -1.39 -24.58 5.80
CA LYS A 331 -0.12 -25.31 5.86
C LYS A 331 0.11 -26.11 4.57
N GLY A 332 1.31 -26.07 4.04
CA GLY A 332 1.66 -26.78 2.80
C GLY A 332 0.89 -26.27 1.57
N SER A 333 0.49 -25.00 1.56
CA SER A 333 -0.21 -24.36 0.44
C SER A 333 0.62 -23.22 -0.15
N MET A 334 0.33 -22.85 -1.40
CA MET A 334 0.95 -21.71 -2.06
C MET A 334 -0.10 -20.82 -2.73
N MET A 335 0.13 -19.51 -2.77
CA MET A 335 -0.45 -18.70 -3.84
C MET A 335 0.36 -18.99 -5.11
N GLY A 336 -0.33 -19.47 -6.15
CA GLY A 336 0.29 -19.92 -7.39
C GLY A 336 1.14 -18.83 -8.05
N PRO A 337 2.12 -19.20 -8.90
CA PRO A 337 3.02 -18.22 -9.50
C PRO A 337 2.24 -17.16 -10.30
N HIS A 338 2.46 -15.88 -10.01
CA HIS A 338 1.73 -14.78 -10.63
C HIS A 338 2.51 -13.47 -10.60
N TRP A 339 2.10 -12.47 -11.37
CA TRP A 339 2.63 -11.12 -11.28
C TRP A 339 1.51 -10.08 -11.23
N ASN A 340 1.84 -8.90 -10.69
CA ASN A 340 0.95 -7.75 -10.74
C ASN A 340 1.30 -6.86 -11.94
N PRO A 341 0.35 -6.55 -12.84
CA PRO A 341 0.63 -5.72 -14.01
C PRO A 341 0.70 -4.22 -13.69
N ARG A 342 0.04 -3.76 -12.61
CA ARG A 342 -0.13 -2.33 -12.33
C ARG A 342 0.31 -1.89 -10.94
N ALA A 343 0.29 -2.80 -9.96
CA ALA A 343 0.62 -2.52 -8.56
C ALA A 343 1.93 -3.17 -8.13
N SER A 344 2.65 -2.49 -7.24
CA SER A 344 3.60 -3.13 -6.34
C SER A 344 2.87 -3.59 -5.08
N GLU A 345 3.18 -4.79 -4.60
CA GLU A 345 2.70 -5.31 -3.32
C GLU A 345 3.64 -4.89 -2.20
N ILE A 346 3.07 -4.32 -1.15
CA ILE A 346 3.74 -4.04 0.12
C ILE A 346 3.05 -4.89 1.18
N ALA A 347 3.66 -5.98 1.61
CA ALA A 347 3.01 -6.94 2.51
C ALA A 347 3.66 -6.97 3.89
N ILE A 348 2.83 -7.15 4.91
CA ILE A 348 3.17 -7.36 6.32
C ILE A 348 2.67 -8.75 6.70
N VAL A 349 3.57 -9.62 7.17
CA VAL A 349 3.16 -10.92 7.70
C VAL A 349 2.48 -10.74 9.06
N THR A 350 1.25 -11.21 9.15
CA THR A 350 0.39 -11.07 10.34
C THR A 350 0.33 -12.34 11.19
N HIS A 351 0.63 -13.50 10.60
CA HIS A 351 0.66 -14.77 11.32
C HIS A 351 1.46 -15.82 10.55
N GLY A 352 2.17 -16.65 11.31
CA GLY A 352 2.91 -17.81 10.81
C GLY A 352 4.17 -17.45 10.03
N GLN A 353 4.59 -18.34 9.12
CA GLN A 353 5.83 -18.22 8.37
C GLN A 353 5.73 -18.87 6.98
N GLY A 354 6.60 -18.45 6.08
CA GLY A 354 6.61 -18.93 4.71
C GLY A 354 7.86 -18.56 3.92
N MET A 355 7.89 -18.97 2.67
CA MET A 355 8.90 -18.57 1.69
C MET A 355 8.25 -17.72 0.60
N ILE A 356 8.95 -16.67 0.21
CA ILE A 356 8.60 -15.83 -0.93
C ILE A 356 9.72 -16.00 -1.96
N THR A 357 9.32 -16.40 -3.17
CA THR A 357 10.23 -16.48 -4.32
C THR A 357 9.79 -15.46 -5.35
N VAL A 358 10.72 -14.62 -5.79
CA VAL A 358 10.46 -13.54 -6.74
C VAL A 358 11.46 -13.64 -7.88
N PHE A 359 10.95 -13.67 -9.10
CA PHE A 359 11.75 -13.80 -10.31
C PHE A 359 11.92 -12.44 -10.98
N CYS A 360 13.14 -12.19 -11.45
CA CYS A 360 13.39 -11.03 -12.27
C CYS A 360 13.24 -11.38 -13.77
N PRO A 361 12.29 -10.77 -14.50
CA PRO A 361 12.04 -11.09 -15.90
C PRO A 361 13.06 -10.49 -16.89
N SER A 362 14.16 -9.86 -16.44
CA SER A 362 15.08 -9.15 -17.32
C SER A 362 15.97 -10.06 -18.17
N ASN A 363 16.13 -9.70 -19.44
CA ASN A 363 17.19 -10.24 -20.30
C ASN A 363 18.57 -9.91 -19.71
N ALA A 364 19.48 -10.89 -19.82
CA ALA A 364 20.77 -10.97 -19.16
C ALA A 364 21.62 -9.67 -19.07
N ASN A 365 22.27 -9.51 -17.92
CA ASN A 365 23.52 -8.77 -17.66
C ASN A 365 23.54 -7.23 -17.60
N GLU A 366 22.50 -6.48 -17.99
CA GLU A 366 22.57 -5.00 -17.95
C GLU A 366 21.93 -4.35 -16.70
N SER A 367 21.12 -5.07 -15.91
CA SER A 367 20.24 -4.42 -14.93
C SER A 367 20.46 -4.75 -13.44
N GLY A 368 21.42 -5.61 -13.08
CA GLY A 368 21.68 -5.96 -11.67
C GLY A 368 20.55 -6.71 -10.95
N CYS A 369 19.40 -6.93 -11.60
CA CYS A 369 18.23 -7.57 -11.03
C CYS A 369 18.43 -9.09 -10.92
N LYS A 370 18.42 -9.59 -9.69
CA LYS A 370 18.60 -11.02 -9.37
C LYS A 370 17.27 -11.63 -8.93
N ASN A 371 17.10 -12.92 -9.19
CA ASN A 371 16.04 -13.70 -8.55
C ASN A 371 16.27 -13.70 -7.04
N MET A 372 15.19 -13.67 -6.27
CA MET A 372 15.24 -13.58 -4.83
C MET A 372 14.40 -14.69 -4.19
N ARG A 373 14.93 -15.23 -3.11
CA ARG A 373 14.25 -16.15 -2.20
C ARG A 373 14.48 -15.64 -0.80
N PHE A 374 13.43 -15.53 -0.01
CA PHE A 374 13.56 -15.12 1.37
C PHE A 374 12.47 -15.73 2.23
N LYS A 375 12.87 -16.06 3.45
CA LYS A 375 11.97 -16.51 4.50
C LYS A 375 11.27 -15.31 5.12
N VAL A 376 9.99 -15.46 5.39
CA VAL A 376 9.19 -14.46 6.10
C VAL A 376 8.52 -15.09 7.32
N LYS A 377 8.42 -14.33 8.42
CA LYS A 377 7.73 -14.68 9.66
C LYS A 377 6.86 -13.51 10.14
N GLU A 378 6.00 -13.76 11.14
CA GLU A 378 5.15 -12.74 11.74
C GLU A 378 5.92 -11.44 12.09
N GLY A 379 5.45 -10.32 11.52
CA GLY A 379 6.07 -9.01 11.67
C GLY A 379 7.12 -8.68 10.60
N ASP A 380 7.44 -9.55 9.66
CA ASP A 380 8.28 -9.15 8.54
C ASP A 380 7.48 -8.35 7.50
N VAL A 381 8.20 -7.48 6.78
CA VAL A 381 7.66 -6.66 5.68
C VAL A 381 8.41 -7.00 4.41
N PHE A 382 7.69 -7.21 3.31
CA PHE A 382 8.30 -7.47 2.01
C PHE A 382 7.60 -6.70 0.90
N THR A 383 8.36 -6.34 -0.13
CA THR A 383 7.83 -5.70 -1.33
C THR A 383 8.07 -6.52 -2.59
N VAL A 384 7.03 -6.61 -3.43
CA VAL A 384 7.13 -7.19 -4.77
C VAL A 384 6.68 -6.15 -5.79
N PRO A 385 7.61 -5.59 -6.59
CA PRO A 385 7.29 -4.60 -7.59
C PRO A 385 6.43 -5.19 -8.72
N ARG A 386 5.64 -4.34 -9.39
CA ARG A 386 4.90 -4.74 -10.61
C ARG A 386 5.82 -5.42 -11.64
N PHE A 387 5.24 -6.32 -12.42
CA PHE A 387 5.87 -7.18 -13.43
C PHE A 387 6.82 -8.26 -12.93
N HIS A 388 7.03 -8.43 -11.63
CA HIS A 388 7.85 -9.51 -11.09
C HIS A 388 6.99 -10.73 -10.77
N PRO A 389 7.21 -11.87 -11.46
CA PRO A 389 6.54 -13.11 -11.10
C PRO A 389 6.98 -13.55 -9.71
N MET A 390 6.02 -13.95 -8.88
CA MET A 390 6.26 -14.38 -7.52
C MET A 390 5.42 -15.60 -7.17
N ALA A 391 5.91 -16.36 -6.19
CA ALA A 391 5.18 -17.41 -5.50
C ALA A 391 5.35 -17.20 -3.99
N GLN A 392 4.25 -17.40 -3.25
CA GLN A 392 4.19 -17.20 -1.81
C GLN A 392 3.74 -18.53 -1.21
N MET A 393 4.54 -19.11 -0.32
CA MET A 393 4.39 -20.50 0.11
C MET A 393 4.38 -20.58 1.62
N ALA A 394 3.42 -21.31 2.17
CA ALA A 394 3.40 -21.68 3.59
C ALA A 394 4.19 -22.97 3.81
N TYR A 395 4.84 -23.09 4.97
CA TYR A 395 5.52 -24.33 5.37
C TYR A 395 4.51 -25.44 5.68
N ASN A 396 4.97 -26.69 5.75
CA ASN A 396 4.13 -27.83 6.15
C ASN A 396 3.70 -27.74 7.62
N ASN A 397 4.49 -27.07 8.46
CA ASN A 397 4.24 -26.99 9.90
C ASN A 397 3.44 -25.76 10.32
N ASP A 398 3.31 -24.75 9.46
CA ASP A 398 2.73 -23.45 9.82
C ASP A 398 1.98 -22.81 8.64
N SER A 399 0.97 -21.99 8.94
CA SER A 399 0.25 -21.22 7.91
C SER A 399 1.04 -19.96 7.55
N LEU A 400 0.66 -19.31 6.46
CA LEU A 400 1.18 -17.99 6.13
C LEU A 400 0.01 -17.02 5.91
N VAL A 401 -0.14 -16.04 6.80
CA VAL A 401 -1.16 -14.99 6.68
C VAL A 401 -0.50 -13.63 6.63
N PHE A 402 -0.76 -12.89 5.56
CA PHE A 402 -0.23 -11.55 5.37
C PHE A 402 -1.31 -10.60 4.87
N MET A 403 -1.22 -9.36 5.32
CA MET A 403 -1.97 -8.25 4.77
C MET A 403 -1.01 -7.38 3.98
N GLY A 404 -1.46 -6.70 2.94
CA GLY A 404 -0.63 -5.74 2.24
C GLY A 404 -1.37 -4.55 1.67
N PHE A 405 -0.60 -3.59 1.19
CA PHE A 405 -1.04 -2.45 0.43
C PHE A 405 -0.62 -2.62 -1.03
N ASN A 406 -1.54 -2.33 -1.95
CA ASN A 406 -1.26 -2.28 -3.39
C ASN A 406 -1.14 -0.83 -3.83
N THR A 407 -0.05 -0.48 -4.51
CA THR A 407 0.06 0.80 -5.21
C THR A 407 -0.85 0.80 -6.45
N ASN A 408 -1.34 1.96 -6.90
CA ASN A 408 -2.18 2.09 -8.10
C ASN A 408 -3.38 1.13 -8.18
N ALA A 409 -4.09 0.94 -7.07
CA ALA A 409 -5.05 -0.17 -6.92
C ALA A 409 -6.32 -0.05 -7.78
N ARG A 410 -6.55 1.07 -8.45
CA ARG A 410 -7.74 1.32 -9.28
C ARG A 410 -7.95 0.27 -10.38
N GLN A 411 -6.88 -0.37 -10.86
CA GLN A 411 -6.92 -1.26 -12.03
C GLN A 411 -5.97 -2.48 -11.92
N ASN A 412 -5.56 -2.91 -10.72
CA ASN A 412 -4.64 -4.04 -10.60
C ASN A 412 -5.38 -5.39 -10.57
N HIS A 413 -5.03 -6.27 -11.52
CA HIS A 413 -5.54 -7.64 -11.60
C HIS A 413 -4.35 -8.61 -11.72
N PRO A 414 -4.01 -9.36 -10.65
CA PRO A 414 -2.93 -10.33 -10.68
C PRO A 414 -3.08 -11.33 -11.83
N GLN A 415 -1.99 -11.59 -12.55
CA GLN A 415 -1.95 -12.53 -13.68
C GLN A 415 -1.26 -13.82 -13.25
N PHE A 416 -2.02 -14.91 -13.19
CA PHE A 416 -1.51 -16.21 -12.76
C PHE A 416 -0.87 -16.96 -13.93
N LEU A 417 0.23 -17.66 -13.66
CA LEU A 417 0.95 -18.50 -14.63
C LEU A 417 0.49 -19.96 -14.59
N ALA A 418 -0.07 -20.40 -13.46
CA ALA A 418 -0.55 -21.77 -13.25
C ALA A 418 -2.02 -21.81 -12.80
N GLY A 419 -2.62 -23.00 -12.86
CA GLY A 419 -4.01 -23.24 -12.46
C GLY A 419 -5.06 -22.85 -13.51
N LYS A 420 -6.34 -23.02 -13.14
CA LYS A 420 -7.50 -22.69 -13.97
C LYS A 420 -7.60 -21.22 -14.35
N SER A 421 -7.05 -20.33 -13.53
CA SER A 421 -6.95 -18.88 -13.78
C SER A 421 -5.69 -18.48 -14.56
N SER A 422 -4.89 -19.44 -15.05
CA SER A 422 -3.65 -19.14 -15.76
C SER A 422 -3.91 -18.36 -17.05
N VAL A 423 -3.15 -17.27 -17.26
CA VAL A 423 -3.08 -16.51 -18.52
C VAL A 423 -2.62 -17.37 -19.70
N PHE A 424 -1.87 -18.45 -19.45
CA PHE A 424 -1.49 -19.39 -20.51
C PHE A 424 -2.70 -20.15 -21.07
N ARG A 425 -3.82 -20.24 -20.32
CA ARG A 425 -5.05 -20.82 -20.86
C ARG A 425 -5.82 -19.89 -21.79
N THR A 426 -5.53 -18.58 -21.77
CA THR A 426 -6.17 -17.59 -22.64
C THR A 426 -5.40 -17.37 -23.95
N LEU A 427 -4.14 -17.80 -24.02
CA LEU A 427 -3.31 -17.69 -25.22
C LEU A 427 -3.55 -18.85 -26.18
N ASN A 428 -3.24 -18.65 -27.47
CA ASN A 428 -3.29 -19.72 -28.46
C ASN A 428 -2.28 -20.83 -28.10
N LYS A 429 -2.76 -22.07 -28.04
CA LYS A 429 -1.96 -23.22 -27.62
C LYS A 429 -0.77 -23.50 -28.53
N ASP A 430 -0.94 -23.38 -29.83
CA ASP A 430 0.13 -23.61 -30.81
C ASP A 430 1.25 -22.57 -30.63
N ILE A 431 0.87 -21.31 -30.41
CA ILE A 431 1.82 -20.22 -30.13
C ILE A 431 2.57 -20.50 -28.84
N LEU A 432 1.88 -20.88 -27.76
CA LEU A 432 2.53 -21.25 -26.51
C LEU A 432 3.46 -22.44 -26.66
N ALA A 433 3.02 -23.50 -27.34
CA ALA A 433 3.86 -24.66 -27.61
C ALA A 433 5.13 -24.27 -28.37
N MET A 434 5.03 -23.38 -29.36
CA MET A 434 6.19 -22.79 -30.04
C MET A 434 7.06 -21.95 -29.09
N SER A 435 6.49 -21.11 -28.23
CA SER A 435 7.23 -20.28 -27.27
C SER A 435 8.05 -21.11 -26.27
N PHE A 436 7.50 -22.24 -25.83
CA PHE A 436 8.19 -23.18 -24.94
C PHE A 436 9.05 -24.21 -25.71
N ASN A 437 9.01 -24.20 -27.04
CA ASN A 437 9.65 -25.18 -27.91
C ASN A 437 9.31 -26.63 -27.54
N VAL A 438 8.02 -26.92 -27.36
CA VAL A 438 7.50 -28.26 -27.02
C VAL A 438 6.35 -28.66 -27.95
N PRO A 439 6.06 -29.96 -28.11
CA PRO A 439 4.87 -30.40 -28.83
C PRO A 439 3.57 -29.94 -28.14
N ASN A 440 2.53 -29.68 -28.92
CA ASN A 440 1.20 -29.31 -28.40
C ASN A 440 0.66 -30.28 -27.35
N THR A 441 0.87 -31.58 -27.52
CA THR A 441 0.45 -32.60 -26.54
C THR A 441 1.07 -32.39 -25.16
N ARG A 442 2.32 -31.91 -25.09
CA ARG A 442 2.98 -31.56 -23.82
C ARG A 442 2.41 -30.27 -23.23
N MET A 443 2.12 -29.29 -24.07
CA MET A 443 1.49 -28.03 -23.64
C MET A 443 0.08 -28.27 -23.09
N GLU A 444 -0.72 -29.12 -23.75
CA GLU A 444 -2.05 -29.50 -23.26
C GLU A 444 -1.98 -30.26 -21.94
N GLN A 445 -1.02 -31.18 -21.79
CA GLN A 445 -0.78 -31.86 -20.54
C GLN A 445 -0.42 -30.86 -19.42
N LEU A 446 0.49 -29.92 -19.68
CA LEU A 446 0.88 -28.88 -18.73
C LEU A 446 -0.31 -28.04 -18.29
N LEU A 447 -1.06 -27.50 -19.24
CA LEU A 447 -2.20 -26.63 -18.96
C LEU A 447 -3.37 -27.40 -18.31
N GLY A 448 -3.55 -28.68 -18.61
CA GLY A 448 -4.66 -29.50 -18.10
C GLY A 448 -4.44 -30.11 -16.71
N SER A 449 -3.21 -30.19 -16.21
CA SER A 449 -2.88 -30.97 -15.01
C SER A 449 -3.35 -30.32 -13.70
N GLN A 450 -3.27 -28.99 -13.59
CA GLN A 450 -3.67 -28.28 -12.38
C GLN A 450 -5.19 -28.01 -12.40
N VAL A 451 -5.90 -28.56 -11.41
CA VAL A 451 -7.37 -28.47 -11.27
C VAL A 451 -7.81 -27.31 -10.38
N GLU A 452 -6.92 -26.78 -9.57
CA GLU A 452 -7.14 -25.59 -8.74
C GLU A 452 -6.84 -24.30 -9.52
N SER A 453 -7.19 -23.14 -8.94
CA SER A 453 -7.15 -21.84 -9.65
C SER A 453 -6.00 -20.95 -9.21
N ILE A 454 -6.10 -20.35 -8.01
CA ILE A 454 -5.22 -19.26 -7.54
C ILE A 454 -4.34 -19.74 -6.39
N ILE A 455 -4.94 -20.29 -5.34
CA ILE A 455 -4.23 -20.91 -4.21
C ILE A 455 -4.20 -22.42 -4.45
N LEU A 456 -3.02 -23.03 -4.37
CA LEU A 456 -2.76 -24.41 -4.73
C LEU A 456 -2.20 -25.19 -3.52
N GLU A 457 -2.44 -26.49 -3.46
CA GLU A 457 -1.66 -27.38 -2.59
C GLU A 457 -0.20 -27.44 -3.07
N CYS A 458 0.75 -27.28 -2.15
CA CYS A 458 2.19 -27.29 -2.41
C CYS A 458 2.95 -27.79 -1.18
N VAL A 459 2.81 -29.09 -0.90
CA VAL A 459 3.49 -29.74 0.22
C VAL A 459 5.00 -29.67 0.01
N SER A 460 5.72 -29.22 1.04
CA SER A 460 7.19 -29.08 1.06
C SER A 460 7.80 -28.01 0.15
N CYS A 461 7.00 -27.23 -0.58
CA CYS A 461 7.54 -26.24 -1.52
C CYS A 461 8.33 -25.12 -0.81
N ALA A 462 7.86 -24.68 0.36
CA ALA A 462 8.59 -23.70 1.16
C ALA A 462 9.91 -24.28 1.68
N GLU A 463 9.91 -25.52 2.17
CA GLU A 463 11.10 -26.23 2.65
C GLU A 463 12.13 -26.39 1.52
N GLU A 464 11.70 -26.80 0.33
CA GLU A 464 12.59 -26.93 -0.84
C GLU A 464 13.20 -25.59 -1.26
N GLU A 465 12.42 -24.51 -1.24
CA GLU A 465 12.94 -23.17 -1.57
C GLU A 465 13.87 -22.63 -0.48
N GLU A 466 13.64 -22.98 0.80
CA GLU A 466 14.57 -22.67 1.90
C GLU A 466 15.89 -23.43 1.74
N ASP A 467 15.86 -24.72 1.37
CA ASP A 467 17.06 -25.51 1.13
C ASP A 467 17.86 -24.97 -0.07
N ARG A 468 17.19 -24.63 -1.19
CA ARG A 468 17.84 -23.98 -2.35
C ARG A 468 18.48 -22.65 -1.97
N MET A 469 17.80 -21.83 -1.17
CA MET A 469 18.33 -20.55 -0.68
C MET A 469 19.59 -20.78 0.17
N ARG A 470 19.57 -21.74 1.09
CA ARG A 470 20.74 -22.09 1.92
C ARG A 470 21.92 -22.60 1.08
N GLU A 471 21.66 -23.41 0.06
CA GLU A 471 22.68 -23.89 -0.88
C GLU A 471 23.30 -22.74 -1.69
N GLU A 472 22.48 -21.81 -2.18
CA GLU A 472 22.93 -20.61 -2.89
C GLU A 472 23.83 -19.73 -2.00
N GLU A 473 23.42 -19.44 -0.76
CA GLU A 473 24.23 -18.67 0.18
C GLU A 473 25.54 -19.37 0.55
N GLN A 474 25.54 -20.70 0.74
CA GLN A 474 26.76 -21.45 1.00
C GLN A 474 27.72 -21.41 -0.18
N ARG A 475 27.20 -21.47 -1.42
CA ARG A 475 28.03 -21.33 -2.62
C ARG A 475 28.65 -19.95 -2.70
N GLU A 476 27.87 -18.88 -2.48
CA GLU A 476 28.38 -17.51 -2.48
C GLU A 476 29.46 -17.29 -1.42
N ARG A 477 29.27 -17.78 -0.19
CA ARG A 477 30.29 -17.74 0.87
C ARG A 477 31.57 -18.46 0.47
N ARG A 478 31.48 -19.66 -0.12
CA ARG A 478 32.67 -20.40 -0.61
C ARG A 478 33.40 -19.66 -1.74
N GLU A 479 32.66 -19.02 -2.64
CA GLU A 479 33.24 -18.21 -3.72
C GLU A 479 33.93 -16.96 -3.18
N GLU A 480 33.34 -16.29 -2.19
CA GLU A 480 33.93 -15.14 -1.51
C GLU A 480 35.20 -15.52 -0.75
N GLU A 481 35.17 -16.59 0.05
CA GLU A 481 36.35 -17.14 0.72
C GLU A 481 37.45 -17.52 -0.28
N ALA A 482 37.10 -18.11 -1.42
CA ALA A 482 38.07 -18.43 -2.48
C ALA A 482 38.67 -17.17 -3.12
N ARG A 483 37.89 -16.10 -3.30
CA ARG A 483 38.38 -14.80 -3.79
C ARG A 483 39.33 -14.15 -2.78
N GLU A 484 38.99 -14.16 -1.50
CA GLU A 484 39.87 -13.63 -0.45
C GLU A 484 41.17 -14.44 -0.34
N ARG A 485 41.10 -15.78 -0.41
CA ARG A 485 42.32 -16.63 -0.47
C ARG A 485 43.19 -16.32 -1.67
N LYS A 486 42.61 -16.10 -2.85
CA LYS A 486 43.36 -15.70 -4.06
C LYS A 486 44.01 -14.32 -3.90
N LYS A 487 43.32 -13.36 -3.26
CA LYS A 487 43.89 -12.03 -2.97
C LYS A 487 45.04 -12.13 -1.97
N GLU A 488 44.91 -12.96 -0.94
CA GLU A 488 45.96 -13.20 0.06
C GLU A 488 47.18 -13.91 -0.58
N GLU A 489 46.95 -14.93 -1.41
CA GLU A 489 48.03 -15.61 -2.14
C GLU A 489 48.75 -14.67 -3.11
N ALA A 490 48.02 -13.80 -3.81
CA ALA A 490 48.63 -12.79 -4.68
C ALA A 490 49.50 -11.80 -3.90
N LYS A 491 49.04 -11.33 -2.73
CA LYS A 491 49.83 -10.47 -1.84
C LYS A 491 51.10 -11.18 -1.35
N ARG A 492 51.01 -12.45 -0.94
CA ARG A 492 52.17 -13.24 -0.52
C ARG A 492 53.18 -13.42 -1.65
N ARG A 493 52.72 -13.69 -2.87
CA ARG A 493 53.60 -13.79 -4.06
C ARG A 493 54.30 -12.46 -4.36
N GLU A 494 53.60 -11.33 -4.27
CA GLU A 494 54.19 -10.00 -4.46
C GLU A 494 55.22 -9.66 -3.35
N GLU A 495 54.96 -10.05 -2.10
CA GLU A 495 55.90 -9.90 -1.00
C GLU A 495 57.15 -10.78 -1.18
N GLU A 496 56.98 -12.04 -1.61
CA GLU A 496 58.09 -12.95 -1.92
C GLU A 496 58.93 -12.45 -3.09
N GLU A 497 58.32 -11.90 -4.14
CA GLU A 497 59.01 -11.31 -5.29
C GLU A 497 59.84 -10.09 -4.87
N LYS A 498 59.25 -9.16 -4.10
CA LYS A 498 59.97 -8.00 -3.53
C LYS A 498 61.11 -8.42 -2.59
N ALA A 499 60.95 -9.52 -1.84
CA ALA A 499 62.01 -10.03 -0.99
C ALA A 499 63.18 -10.60 -1.82
N ARG A 500 62.88 -11.30 -2.92
CA ARG A 500 63.91 -11.79 -3.86
C ARG A 500 64.66 -10.64 -4.54
N GLU A 501 63.96 -9.63 -5.03
CA GLU A 501 64.59 -8.46 -5.65
C GLU A 501 65.56 -7.76 -4.68
N ARG A 502 65.18 -7.62 -3.39
CA ARG A 502 66.07 -7.06 -2.36
C ARG A 502 67.30 -7.93 -2.12
N GLN A 503 67.14 -9.25 -2.11
CA GLN A 503 68.28 -10.18 -1.96
C GLN A 503 69.24 -10.09 -3.14
N GLU A 504 68.72 -10.05 -4.37
CA GLU A 504 69.53 -9.89 -5.59
C GLU A 504 70.25 -8.52 -5.61
N GLU A 505 69.59 -7.44 -5.16
CA GLU A 505 70.22 -6.12 -5.05
C GLU A 505 71.32 -6.09 -3.98
N GLU A 506 71.11 -6.72 -2.82
CA GLU A 506 72.15 -6.86 -1.80
C GLU A 506 73.35 -7.68 -2.29
N GLU A 507 73.11 -8.76 -3.02
CA GLU A 507 74.17 -9.60 -3.59
C GLU A 507 75.00 -8.84 -4.63
N ARG A 508 74.34 -8.11 -5.55
CA ARG A 508 75.02 -7.21 -6.50
C ARG A 508 75.88 -6.16 -5.79
N LYS A 509 75.37 -5.53 -4.72
CA LYS A 509 76.14 -4.56 -3.94
C LYS A 509 77.38 -5.19 -3.30
N ARG A 510 77.28 -6.43 -2.80
CA ARG A 510 78.42 -7.16 -2.24
C ARG A 510 79.47 -7.49 -3.31
N GLU A 511 79.04 -7.95 -4.49
CA GLU A 511 79.95 -8.23 -5.62
C GLU A 511 80.65 -6.95 -6.12
N GLU A 512 79.93 -5.83 -6.21
CA GLU A 512 80.47 -4.53 -6.61
C GLU A 512 81.45 -3.98 -5.56
N GLU A 513 81.18 -4.18 -4.27
CA GLU A 513 82.11 -3.82 -3.19
C GLU A 513 83.37 -4.70 -3.22
N GLU A 514 83.24 -6.01 -3.45
CA GLU A 514 84.38 -6.93 -3.55
C GLU A 514 85.27 -6.59 -4.76
N THR A 515 84.67 -6.33 -5.92
CA THR A 515 85.43 -5.88 -7.10
C THR A 515 86.11 -4.53 -6.88
N ARG A 516 85.47 -3.60 -6.17
CA ARG A 516 86.12 -2.34 -5.77
C ARG A 516 87.33 -2.58 -4.86
N ARG A 517 87.21 -3.47 -3.86
CA ARG A 517 88.32 -3.83 -2.97
C ARG A 517 89.49 -4.44 -3.73
N ARG A 518 89.23 -5.40 -4.64
CA ARG A 518 90.26 -6.02 -5.49
C ARG A 518 90.96 -5.00 -6.38
N ARG A 519 90.23 -4.03 -6.95
CA ARG A 519 90.83 -2.93 -7.74
C ARG A 519 91.70 -2.01 -6.90
N GLU A 520 91.28 -1.70 -5.67
CA GLU A 520 92.05 -0.85 -4.76
C GLU A 520 93.34 -1.54 -4.30
N GLU A 521 93.28 -2.84 -4.00
CA GLU A 521 94.43 -3.67 -3.63
C GLU A 521 95.44 -3.77 -4.79
N ALA A 522 94.98 -4.06 -6.01
CA ALA A 522 95.84 -4.07 -7.20
C ALA A 522 96.51 -2.70 -7.46
N ARG A 523 95.80 -1.59 -7.19
CA ARG A 523 96.38 -0.25 -7.33
C ARG A 523 97.48 0.01 -6.30
N ARG A 524 97.32 -0.48 -5.06
CA ARG A 524 98.34 -0.37 -4.01
C ARG A 524 99.59 -1.20 -4.36
N GLU A 525 99.41 -2.41 -4.88
CA GLU A 525 100.51 -3.25 -5.35
C GLU A 525 101.27 -2.59 -6.52
N GLU A 526 100.56 -1.98 -7.48
CA GLU A 526 101.17 -1.25 -8.59
C GLU A 526 101.97 -0.01 -8.11
N GLU A 527 101.40 0.77 -7.18
CA GLU A 527 102.09 1.92 -6.58
C GLU A 527 103.36 1.49 -5.80
N GLU A 528 103.32 0.36 -5.08
CA GLU A 528 104.49 -0.17 -4.37
C GLU A 528 105.56 -0.69 -5.33
N ALA A 529 105.17 -1.35 -6.43
CA ALA A 529 106.08 -1.78 -7.47
C ALA A 529 106.77 -0.59 -8.17
N LYS A 530 106.04 0.48 -8.46
CA LYS A 530 106.60 1.73 -9.00
C LYS A 530 107.63 2.34 -8.08
N ARG A 531 107.35 2.43 -6.77
CA ARG A 531 108.31 2.95 -5.78
C ARG A 531 109.60 2.14 -5.71
N ARG A 532 109.50 0.81 -5.76
CA ARG A 532 110.68 -0.08 -5.76
C ARG A 532 111.53 0.08 -7.02
N GLU A 533 110.90 0.36 -8.15
CA GLU A 533 111.61 0.60 -9.41
C GLU A 533 112.29 1.97 -9.44
N GLU A 534 111.63 3.02 -8.95
CA GLU A 534 112.22 4.36 -8.81
C GLU A 534 113.46 4.34 -7.89
N GLU A 535 113.44 3.56 -6.80
CA GLU A 535 114.56 3.42 -5.89
C GLU A 535 115.78 2.73 -6.54
N ARG A 536 115.55 1.70 -7.38
CA ARG A 536 116.62 1.05 -8.16
C ARG A 536 117.25 2.00 -9.18
N GLN A 537 116.43 2.79 -9.87
CA GLN A 537 116.91 3.74 -10.87
C GLN A 537 117.74 4.87 -10.24
N ALA A 538 117.38 5.32 -9.04
CA ALA A 538 118.16 6.30 -8.29
C ALA A 538 119.54 5.77 -7.84
N GLU A 539 119.62 4.48 -7.47
CA GLU A 539 120.89 3.84 -7.09
C GLU A 539 121.83 3.67 -8.30
N GLU A 540 121.29 3.31 -9.47
CA GLU A 540 122.06 3.17 -10.70
C GLU A 540 122.60 4.52 -11.21
N ALA A 541 121.82 5.60 -11.07
CA ALA A 541 122.24 6.95 -11.43
C ALA A 541 123.42 7.43 -10.57
N ARG A 542 123.42 7.14 -9.26
CA ARG A 542 124.54 7.47 -8.35
C ARG A 542 125.84 6.76 -8.71
N ARG A 543 125.78 5.53 -9.23
CA ARG A 543 126.98 4.79 -9.69
C ARG A 543 127.58 5.36 -10.98
N LYS A 544 126.76 5.88 -11.89
CA LYS A 544 127.22 6.48 -13.16
C LYS A 544 127.88 7.84 -12.95
N GLU A 545 127.39 8.62 -11.99
CA GLU A 545 127.94 9.95 -11.65
C GLU A 545 129.33 9.86 -11.00
N GLU A 546 129.61 8.79 -10.23
CA GLU A 546 130.93 8.55 -9.62
C GLU A 546 132.00 8.08 -10.63
N GLN A 547 131.58 7.46 -11.74
CA GLN A 547 132.49 7.03 -12.82
C GLN A 547 132.90 8.15 -13.78
N GLN A 548 132.02 9.13 -14.03
CA GLN A 548 132.30 10.22 -14.97
C GLN A 548 133.27 11.29 -14.42
N ARG A 549 133.34 11.48 -13.10
CA ARG A 549 134.30 12.41 -12.47
C ARG A 549 135.77 11.98 -12.57
N LYS A 550 136.08 10.75 -12.99
CA LYS A 550 137.47 10.23 -13.11
C LYS A 550 138.06 10.32 -14.52
N GLN A 551 137.28 10.69 -15.55
CA GLN A 551 137.76 10.72 -16.94
C GLN A 551 137.83 12.13 -17.56
N GLU A 552 137.41 13.18 -16.84
CA GLU A 552 137.34 14.55 -17.38
C GLU A 552 138.63 15.37 -17.18
N GLU A 553 139.66 14.83 -16.52
CA GLU A 553 140.90 15.57 -16.20
C GLU A 553 142.03 15.42 -17.26
N GLU A 554 141.93 14.49 -18.23
CA GLU A 554 143.04 14.16 -19.17
C GLU A 554 142.80 14.56 -20.64
N ALA A 555 141.71 15.24 -20.97
CA ALA A 555 141.37 15.60 -22.36
C ALA A 555 141.30 17.11 -22.63
N LYS A 556 142.07 17.90 -21.88
CA LYS A 556 142.30 19.35 -22.13
C LYS A 556 143.73 19.64 -22.60
N ARG A 557 144.24 18.89 -23.60
CA ARG A 557 145.48 19.24 -24.34
C ARG A 557 145.49 18.68 -25.75
N ARG A 558 144.69 19.24 -26.66
CA ARG A 558 144.94 19.31 -28.12
C ARG A 558 143.84 20.15 -28.78
N GLN A 559 143.84 21.43 -28.45
CA GLN A 559 143.32 22.48 -29.33
C GLN A 559 144.48 22.93 -30.21
N GLU A 560 144.28 22.86 -31.53
CA GLU A 560 144.96 23.63 -32.60
C GLU A 560 145.15 22.75 -33.84
N GLU A 561 144.10 22.06 -34.25
CA GLU A 561 144.00 21.60 -35.63
C GLU A 561 142.56 21.81 -36.11
N ALA A 562 142.46 22.36 -37.31
CA ALA A 562 141.26 22.38 -38.13
C ALA A 562 140.14 23.35 -37.73
N ARG A 563 140.53 24.62 -37.60
CA ARG A 563 139.75 25.79 -38.08
C ARG A 563 139.55 25.76 -39.61
N ARG A 564 139.11 24.59 -40.13
CA ARG A 564 138.75 24.24 -41.51
C ARG A 564 137.37 23.56 -41.60
N GLU A 565 136.78 23.12 -40.49
CA GLU A 565 135.40 22.58 -40.46
C GLU A 565 134.31 23.67 -40.36
N GLU A 566 134.69 24.92 -40.03
CA GLU A 566 133.71 26.02 -39.82
C GLU A 566 133.11 26.58 -41.14
N GLU A 567 133.73 26.32 -42.29
CA GLU A 567 133.21 26.74 -43.60
C GLU A 567 132.35 25.65 -44.29
N GLU A 568 132.58 24.36 -43.97
CA GLU A 568 131.77 23.23 -44.44
C GLU A 568 130.47 23.10 -43.62
N ALA A 569 130.53 23.37 -42.31
CA ALA A 569 129.36 23.42 -41.43
C ALA A 569 128.32 24.49 -41.84
N LYS A 570 128.74 25.62 -42.44
CA LYS A 570 127.80 26.66 -42.90
C LYS A 570 127.02 26.29 -44.16
N ARG A 571 127.57 25.45 -45.06
CA ARG A 571 126.86 24.97 -46.28
C ARG A 571 125.97 23.74 -46.02
N GLU A 572 126.31 22.92 -45.03
CA GLU A 572 125.47 21.83 -44.52
C GLU A 572 124.26 22.36 -43.73
N GLU A 573 124.45 23.38 -42.89
CA GLU A 573 123.38 24.01 -42.10
C GLU A 573 122.32 24.69 -42.99
N GLU A 574 122.71 25.38 -44.07
CA GLU A 574 121.75 25.97 -45.03
C GLU A 574 120.91 24.90 -45.76
N LYS A 575 121.51 23.78 -46.15
CA LYS A 575 120.78 22.67 -46.81
C LYS A 575 119.89 21.88 -45.84
N ARG A 576 120.28 21.79 -44.56
CA ARG A 576 119.45 21.19 -43.51
C ARG A 576 118.24 22.07 -43.20
N GLN A 577 118.44 23.39 -43.10
CA GLN A 577 117.37 24.35 -42.88
C GLN A 577 116.36 24.41 -44.04
N GLU A 578 116.80 24.25 -45.30
CA GLU A 578 115.87 24.18 -46.44
C GLU A 578 115.04 22.87 -46.46
N ARG A 579 115.63 21.73 -46.08
CA ARG A 579 114.94 20.43 -45.97
C ARG A 579 113.95 20.39 -44.81
N GLU A 580 114.33 20.95 -43.65
CA GLU A 580 113.45 21.07 -42.48
C GLU A 580 112.28 22.03 -42.75
N ARG A 581 112.49 23.11 -43.51
CA ARG A 581 111.40 24.01 -43.91
C ARG A 581 110.40 23.33 -44.84
N LYS A 582 110.87 22.58 -45.83
CA LYS A 582 110.02 21.80 -46.75
C LYS A 582 109.26 20.67 -46.04
N GLN A 583 109.89 19.98 -45.09
CA GLN A 583 109.20 18.96 -44.27
C GLN A 583 108.15 19.56 -43.33
N ARG A 584 108.42 20.71 -42.71
CA ARG A 584 107.43 21.41 -41.88
C ARG A 584 106.24 21.95 -42.68
N GLU A 585 106.49 22.51 -43.87
CA GLU A 585 105.42 22.96 -44.77
C GLU A 585 104.54 21.79 -45.24
N GLU A 586 105.12 20.60 -45.47
CA GLU A 586 104.36 19.40 -45.85
C GLU A 586 103.60 18.77 -44.67
N GLN A 587 104.18 18.76 -43.46
CA GLN A 587 103.50 18.33 -42.24
C GLN A 587 102.32 19.24 -41.87
N GLU A 588 102.51 20.57 -41.90
CA GLU A 588 101.41 21.51 -41.66
C GLU A 588 100.29 21.37 -42.70
N ARG A 589 100.62 21.01 -43.94
CA ARG A 589 99.63 20.78 -44.98
C ARG A 589 98.82 19.51 -44.74
N GLN A 590 99.47 18.41 -44.34
CA GLN A 590 98.80 17.16 -43.97
C GLN A 590 97.95 17.30 -42.70
N GLU A 591 98.42 18.05 -41.72
CA GLU A 591 97.71 18.28 -40.46
C GLU A 591 96.47 19.17 -40.68
N LYS A 592 96.55 20.19 -41.55
CA LYS A 592 95.40 20.99 -41.98
C LYS A 592 94.39 20.19 -42.81
N GLU A 593 94.83 19.29 -43.69
CA GLU A 593 93.93 18.39 -44.44
C GLU A 593 93.24 17.38 -43.51
N ALA A 594 93.95 16.82 -42.52
CA ALA A 594 93.36 15.93 -41.53
C ALA A 594 92.33 16.65 -40.64
N GLN A 595 92.64 17.88 -40.17
CA GLN A 595 91.70 18.70 -39.41
C GLN A 595 90.44 19.07 -40.22
N GLN A 596 90.59 19.39 -41.52
CA GLN A 596 89.43 19.65 -42.39
C GLN A 596 88.55 18.41 -42.58
N GLN A 597 89.15 17.22 -42.73
CA GLN A 597 88.39 15.98 -42.87
C GLN A 597 87.64 15.59 -41.59
N GLU A 598 88.25 15.80 -40.42
CA GLU A 598 87.61 15.55 -39.13
C GLU A 598 86.46 16.52 -38.86
N GLU A 599 86.64 17.80 -39.17
CA GLU A 599 85.60 18.82 -39.04
C GLU A 599 84.43 18.59 -40.02
N GLU A 600 84.70 18.13 -41.25
CA GLU A 600 83.66 17.76 -42.21
C GLU A 600 82.91 16.49 -41.76
N ALA A 601 83.62 15.49 -41.22
CA ALA A 601 83.01 14.28 -40.69
C ALA A 601 82.11 14.57 -39.48
N GLN A 602 82.52 15.49 -38.60
CA GLN A 602 81.71 15.92 -37.46
C GLN A 602 80.45 16.67 -37.91
N ARG A 603 80.57 17.61 -38.86
CA ARG A 603 79.42 18.32 -39.43
C ARG A 603 78.41 17.38 -40.10
N ARG A 604 78.88 16.31 -40.77
CA ARG A 604 78.00 15.29 -41.36
C ARG A 604 77.24 14.49 -40.29
N ARG A 605 77.90 14.09 -39.20
CA ARG A 605 77.25 13.37 -38.08
C ARG A 605 76.19 14.22 -37.39
N GLU A 606 76.50 15.50 -37.15
CA GLU A 606 75.55 16.45 -36.55
C GLU A 606 74.34 16.70 -37.48
N ALA A 607 74.57 16.78 -38.79
CA ALA A 607 73.49 16.92 -39.78
C ALA A 607 72.60 15.68 -39.85
N GLU A 608 73.18 14.47 -39.86
CA GLU A 608 72.41 13.21 -39.83
C GLU A 608 71.60 13.06 -38.53
N GLU A 609 72.17 13.42 -37.38
CA GLU A 609 71.45 13.36 -36.10
C GLU A 609 70.31 14.37 -36.04
N ALA A 610 70.52 15.60 -36.53
CA ALA A 610 69.48 16.61 -36.64
C ALA A 610 68.33 16.17 -37.56
N GLN A 611 68.65 15.54 -38.69
CA GLN A 611 67.67 15.02 -39.65
C GLN A 611 66.86 13.87 -39.04
N ARG A 612 67.50 12.98 -38.28
CA ARG A 612 66.85 11.88 -37.57
C ARG A 612 65.88 12.38 -36.50
N ARG A 613 66.26 13.42 -35.74
CA ARG A 613 65.38 14.08 -34.75
C ARG A 613 64.17 14.75 -35.41
N GLN A 614 64.35 15.39 -36.57
CA GLN A 614 63.22 15.96 -37.32
C GLN A 614 62.24 14.88 -37.81
N GLN A 615 62.74 13.77 -38.34
CA GLN A 615 61.88 12.65 -38.79
C GLN A 615 61.09 12.03 -37.63
N GLU A 616 61.71 11.88 -36.46
CA GLU A 616 61.06 11.34 -35.26
C GLU A 616 59.96 12.29 -34.74
N GLU A 617 60.21 13.60 -34.78
CA GLU A 617 59.22 14.60 -34.38
C GLU A 617 58.04 14.66 -35.35
N GLU A 618 58.30 14.56 -36.65
CA GLU A 618 57.28 14.53 -37.70
C GLU A 618 56.43 13.26 -37.62
N ALA A 619 57.05 12.09 -37.39
CA ALA A 619 56.34 10.83 -37.14
C ALA A 619 55.42 10.92 -35.90
N ARG A 620 55.91 11.53 -34.82
CA ARG A 620 55.11 11.74 -33.59
C ARG A 620 53.96 12.72 -33.80
N ARG A 621 54.13 13.74 -34.64
CA ARG A 621 53.06 14.66 -35.03
C ARG A 621 52.01 13.96 -35.91
N ALA A 622 52.44 13.14 -36.87
CA ALA A 622 51.56 12.34 -37.71
C ALA A 622 50.74 11.31 -36.91
N GLU A 623 51.35 10.63 -35.95
CA GLU A 623 50.64 9.67 -35.08
C GLU A 623 49.58 10.37 -34.21
N LYS A 624 49.91 11.53 -33.63
CA LYS A 624 48.94 12.33 -32.86
C LYS A 624 47.78 12.83 -33.72
N ALA A 625 48.05 13.23 -34.97
CA ALA A 625 47.00 13.63 -35.91
C ALA A 625 46.07 12.44 -36.25
N ARG A 626 46.64 11.25 -36.48
CA ARG A 626 45.86 10.03 -36.75
C ARG A 626 44.97 9.63 -35.58
N ARG A 627 45.50 9.67 -34.35
CA ARG A 627 44.71 9.39 -33.13
C ARG A 627 43.55 10.37 -32.94
N ARG A 628 43.76 11.66 -33.26
CA ARG A 628 42.69 12.67 -33.20
C ARG A 628 41.58 12.40 -34.22
N GLN A 629 41.94 12.06 -35.45
CA GLN A 629 40.96 11.70 -36.48
C GLN A 629 40.17 10.44 -36.12
N GLU A 630 40.82 9.43 -35.53
CA GLU A 630 40.17 8.19 -35.10
C GLU A 630 39.21 8.42 -33.91
N GLU A 631 39.58 9.31 -32.98
CA GLU A 631 38.71 9.70 -31.87
C GLU A 631 37.52 10.53 -32.34
N GLU A 632 37.72 11.43 -33.30
CA GLU A 632 36.66 12.24 -33.91
C GLU A 632 35.66 11.37 -34.68
N ALA A 633 36.15 10.42 -35.49
CA ALA A 633 35.31 9.44 -36.19
C ALA A 633 34.48 8.57 -35.21
N ARG A 634 35.08 8.13 -34.08
CA ARG A 634 34.33 7.42 -33.02
C ARG A 634 33.25 8.28 -32.38
N ARG A 635 33.50 9.58 -32.17
CA ARG A 635 32.52 10.51 -31.61
C ARG A 635 31.36 10.73 -32.59
N GLU A 636 31.64 10.87 -33.88
CA GLU A 636 30.61 10.98 -34.91
C GLU A 636 29.77 9.71 -35.05
N GLU A 637 30.39 8.52 -35.04
CA GLU A 637 29.65 7.24 -35.08
C GLU A 637 28.75 7.09 -33.85
N THR A 638 29.25 7.46 -32.67
CA THR A 638 28.47 7.40 -31.42
C THR A 638 27.31 8.40 -31.44
N ALA A 639 27.53 9.60 -31.97
CA ALA A 639 26.48 10.60 -32.14
C ALA A 639 25.40 10.16 -33.15
N ALA A 640 25.81 9.53 -34.26
CA ALA A 640 24.88 8.96 -35.25
C ALA A 640 24.03 7.84 -34.66
N ARG A 641 24.62 6.91 -33.90
CA ARG A 641 23.88 5.85 -33.19
C ARG A 641 22.90 6.42 -32.15
N ARG A 642 23.27 7.49 -31.45
CA ARG A 642 22.36 8.17 -30.50
C ARG A 642 21.16 8.79 -31.22
N ARG A 643 21.37 9.46 -32.35
CA ARG A 643 20.28 10.02 -33.17
C ARG A 643 19.33 8.95 -33.69
N GLN A 644 19.86 7.83 -34.20
CA GLN A 644 19.03 6.70 -34.65
C GLN A 644 18.21 6.07 -33.51
N LYS A 645 18.81 5.92 -32.32
CA LYS A 645 18.07 5.43 -31.14
C LYS A 645 16.98 6.41 -30.70
N GLU A 646 17.23 7.71 -30.78
CA GLU A 646 16.23 8.72 -30.42
C GLU A 646 15.07 8.79 -31.43
N GLU A 647 15.36 8.68 -32.73
CA GLU A 647 14.34 8.57 -33.78
C GLU A 647 13.50 7.30 -33.64
N ALA A 648 14.13 6.14 -33.37
CA ALA A 648 13.43 4.90 -33.11
C ALA A 648 12.51 5.00 -31.88
N ARG A 649 13.00 5.62 -30.79
CA ARG A 649 12.20 5.83 -29.58
C ARG A 649 11.00 6.75 -29.84
N ARG A 650 11.18 7.82 -30.62
CA ARG A 650 10.08 8.71 -31.01
C ARG A 650 9.03 8.00 -31.87
N ALA A 651 9.46 7.11 -32.77
CA ALA A 651 8.54 6.31 -33.58
C ALA A 651 7.73 5.31 -32.72
N GLU A 652 8.37 4.62 -31.77
CA GLU A 652 7.68 3.75 -30.81
C GLU A 652 6.68 4.51 -29.93
N GLU A 653 7.06 5.71 -29.47
CA GLU A 653 6.21 6.56 -28.63
C GLU A 653 4.99 7.06 -29.41
N GLU A 654 5.14 7.39 -30.70
CA GLU A 654 4.03 7.79 -31.57
C GLU A 654 3.10 6.61 -31.89
N GLU A 655 3.64 5.40 -32.06
CA GLU A 655 2.86 4.18 -32.27
C GLU A 655 2.09 3.77 -31.00
N ALA A 656 2.73 3.84 -29.83
CA ALA A 656 2.08 3.61 -28.54
C ALA A 656 0.91 4.59 -28.30
N GLN A 657 1.10 5.87 -28.60
CA GLN A 657 0.02 6.86 -28.51
C GLN A 657 -1.13 6.60 -29.50
N ARG A 658 -0.85 6.02 -30.68
CA ARG A 658 -1.91 5.63 -31.62
C ARG A 658 -2.70 4.44 -31.09
N GLN A 659 -2.04 3.46 -30.49
CA GLN A 659 -2.70 2.30 -29.87
C GLN A 659 -3.55 2.72 -28.66
N GLU A 660 -3.02 3.57 -27.78
CA GLU A 660 -3.76 4.10 -26.63
C GLU A 660 -5.02 4.85 -27.06
N ARG A 661 -4.95 5.69 -28.11
CA ARG A 661 -6.13 6.36 -28.67
C ARG A 661 -7.17 5.39 -29.24
N GLN A 662 -6.73 4.27 -29.83
CA GLN A 662 -7.64 3.24 -30.35
C GLN A 662 -8.32 2.48 -29.20
N GLU A 663 -7.57 2.09 -28.18
CA GLU A 663 -8.11 1.43 -26.98
C GLU A 663 -9.07 2.33 -26.22
N GLU A 664 -8.76 3.62 -26.09
CA GLU A 664 -9.64 4.58 -25.44
C GLU A 664 -10.96 4.75 -26.22
N ALA A 665 -10.89 4.84 -27.55
CA ALA A 665 -12.07 4.91 -28.41
C ALA A 665 -12.93 3.64 -28.34
N GLU A 666 -12.31 2.45 -28.27
CA GLU A 666 -13.01 1.19 -28.10
C GLU A 666 -13.66 1.08 -26.70
N SER A 667 -12.98 1.56 -25.67
CA SER A 667 -13.53 1.60 -24.30
C SER A 667 -14.76 2.50 -24.22
N ARG A 668 -14.73 3.67 -24.88
CA ARG A 668 -15.85 4.61 -24.94
C ARG A 668 -17.05 3.99 -25.64
N ARG A 669 -16.84 3.28 -26.75
CA ARG A 669 -17.93 2.53 -27.43
C ARG A 669 -18.55 1.46 -26.54
N LYS A 670 -17.74 0.67 -25.84
CA LYS A 670 -18.24 -0.38 -24.92
C LYS A 670 -19.03 0.21 -23.75
N GLU A 671 -18.60 1.37 -23.24
CA GLU A 671 -19.32 2.07 -22.18
C GLU A 671 -20.65 2.66 -22.68
N GLU A 672 -20.68 3.24 -23.89
CA GLU A 672 -21.92 3.71 -24.53
C GLU A 672 -22.92 2.56 -24.76
N GLU A 673 -22.46 1.41 -25.25
CA GLU A 673 -23.30 0.21 -25.40
C GLU A 673 -23.84 -0.30 -24.06
N ARG A 674 -23.02 -0.26 -23.01
CA ARG A 674 -23.44 -0.67 -21.67
C ARG A 674 -24.50 0.28 -21.10
N GLN A 675 -24.31 1.58 -21.24
CA GLN A 675 -25.29 2.59 -20.81
C GLN A 675 -26.61 2.43 -21.58
N GLN A 676 -26.55 2.07 -22.86
CA GLN A 676 -27.74 1.79 -23.66
C GLN A 676 -28.50 0.57 -23.11
N ARG A 677 -27.81 -0.54 -22.81
CA ARG A 677 -28.43 -1.73 -22.22
C ARG A 677 -29.02 -1.47 -20.84
N GLU A 678 -28.35 -0.65 -20.01
CA GLU A 678 -28.88 -0.28 -18.69
C GLU A 678 -30.18 0.54 -18.81
N ARG A 679 -30.27 1.45 -19.80
CA ARG A 679 -31.52 2.19 -20.10
C ARG A 679 -32.65 1.25 -20.54
N GLU A 680 -32.38 0.30 -21.43
CA GLU A 680 -33.36 -0.69 -21.88
C GLU A 680 -33.88 -1.57 -20.73
N ILE A 681 -32.99 -1.96 -19.80
CA ILE A 681 -33.37 -2.72 -18.60
C ILE A 681 -34.25 -1.88 -17.66
N GLU A 682 -33.93 -0.60 -17.48
CA GLU A 682 -34.72 0.31 -16.64
C GLU A 682 -36.11 0.55 -17.23
N GLU A 683 -36.20 0.73 -18.54
CA GLU A 683 -37.46 0.89 -19.27
C GLU A 683 -38.33 -0.38 -19.14
N ALA A 684 -37.75 -1.56 -19.35
CA ALA A 684 -38.46 -2.83 -19.17
C ALA A 684 -38.96 -3.05 -17.73
N LYS A 685 -38.21 -2.58 -16.71
CA LYS A 685 -38.66 -2.61 -15.31
C LYS A 685 -39.86 -1.69 -15.09
N ARG A 686 -39.83 -0.46 -15.60
CA ARG A 686 -40.96 0.48 -15.50
C ARG A 686 -42.22 -0.10 -16.15
N THR A 687 -42.11 -0.67 -17.35
CA THR A 687 -43.26 -1.29 -18.03
C THR A 687 -43.84 -2.47 -17.23
N LYS A 688 -42.97 -3.26 -16.57
CA LYS A 688 -43.40 -4.35 -15.71
C LYS A 688 -44.11 -3.85 -14.45
N GLU A 689 -43.59 -2.80 -13.82
CA GLU A 689 -44.20 -2.17 -12.64
C GLU A 689 -45.57 -1.56 -12.98
N GLU A 690 -45.69 -0.86 -14.12
CA GLU A 690 -46.96 -0.33 -14.61
C GLU A 690 -47.99 -1.43 -14.87
N ARG A 691 -47.57 -2.56 -15.45
CA ARG A 691 -48.45 -3.72 -15.65
C ARG A 691 -48.94 -4.31 -14.34
N GLN A 692 -48.05 -4.47 -13.35
CA GLN A 692 -48.41 -4.96 -12.02
C GLN A 692 -49.32 -3.97 -11.27
N GLN A 693 -49.17 -2.68 -11.50
CA GLN A 693 -50.06 -1.67 -10.94
C GLN A 693 -51.46 -1.76 -11.54
N ARG A 694 -51.58 -1.88 -12.87
CA ARG A 694 -52.88 -2.09 -13.54
C ARG A 694 -53.57 -3.38 -13.11
N GLU A 695 -52.82 -4.47 -12.93
CA GLU A 695 -53.39 -5.73 -12.44
C GLU A 695 -53.96 -5.59 -11.02
N ARG A 696 -53.29 -4.83 -10.13
CA ARG A 696 -53.79 -4.51 -8.78
C ARG A 696 -55.06 -3.65 -8.81
N GLU A 697 -55.09 -2.62 -9.64
CA GLU A 697 -56.27 -1.76 -9.81
C GLU A 697 -57.49 -2.55 -10.34
N ILE A 698 -57.26 -3.48 -11.26
CA ILE A 698 -58.32 -4.38 -11.76
C ILE A 698 -58.83 -5.31 -10.65
N GLU A 699 -57.94 -5.85 -9.82
CA GLU A 699 -58.34 -6.72 -8.71
C GLU A 699 -59.13 -5.95 -7.63
N GLU A 700 -58.71 -4.73 -7.32
CA GLU A 700 -59.40 -3.84 -6.37
C GLU A 700 -60.79 -3.44 -6.88
N ALA A 701 -60.92 -3.12 -8.18
CA ALA A 701 -62.20 -2.85 -8.81
C ALA A 701 -63.15 -4.05 -8.76
N LYS A 702 -62.63 -5.27 -8.95
CA LYS A 702 -63.44 -6.51 -8.82
C LYS A 702 -63.95 -6.71 -7.40
N ARG A 703 -63.10 -6.49 -6.39
CA ARG A 703 -63.51 -6.59 -4.97
C ARG A 703 -64.58 -5.56 -4.62
N ALA A 704 -64.43 -4.33 -5.11
CA ALA A 704 -65.44 -3.27 -4.91
C ALA A 704 -66.79 -3.62 -5.56
N GLU A 705 -66.77 -4.22 -6.74
CA GLU A 705 -67.97 -4.71 -7.44
C GLU A 705 -68.65 -5.84 -6.66
N GLU A 706 -67.88 -6.81 -6.16
CA GLU A 706 -68.38 -7.91 -5.33
C GLU A 706 -69.03 -7.43 -4.03
N GLU A 707 -68.40 -6.48 -3.33
CA GLU A 707 -68.97 -5.85 -2.13
C GLU A 707 -70.29 -5.12 -2.45
N ARG A 708 -70.36 -4.45 -3.60
CA ARG A 708 -71.58 -3.76 -4.04
C ARG A 708 -72.72 -4.76 -4.29
N GLN A 709 -72.43 -5.89 -4.95
CA GLN A 709 -73.40 -6.96 -5.18
C GLN A 709 -73.84 -7.64 -3.88
N GLN A 710 -72.96 -7.77 -2.88
CA GLN A 710 -73.34 -8.27 -1.55
C GLN A 710 -74.27 -7.30 -0.82
N ARG A 711 -73.99 -5.99 -0.90
CA ARG A 711 -74.85 -4.96 -0.30
C ARG A 711 -76.23 -4.91 -0.95
N GLU A 712 -76.32 -5.11 -2.26
CA GLU A 712 -77.61 -5.18 -2.95
C GLU A 712 -78.40 -6.43 -2.56
N ARG A 713 -77.76 -7.61 -2.51
CA ARG A 713 -78.39 -8.83 -2.00
C ARG A 713 -78.92 -8.67 -0.58
N GLY A 714 -78.12 -8.11 0.34
CA GLY A 714 -78.56 -7.85 1.70
C GLY A 714 -79.73 -6.85 1.80
N ARG A 715 -79.80 -5.86 0.90
CA ARG A 715 -80.96 -4.94 0.83
C ARG A 715 -82.22 -5.63 0.34
N GLU A 716 -82.08 -6.56 -0.60
CA GLU A 716 -83.21 -7.31 -1.17
C GLU A 716 -83.75 -8.34 -0.17
N GLU A 717 -82.87 -9.06 0.54
CA GLU A 717 -83.24 -9.94 1.65
C GLU A 717 -83.98 -9.17 2.75
N ALA A 718 -83.45 -8.02 3.19
CA ALA A 718 -84.12 -7.17 4.17
C ALA A 718 -85.46 -6.59 3.69
N ARG A 719 -85.68 -6.50 2.37
CA ARG A 719 -86.97 -6.09 1.80
C ARG A 719 -87.96 -7.24 1.82
N GLN A 720 -87.53 -8.46 1.51
CA GLN A 720 -88.35 -9.66 1.58
C GLN A 720 -88.78 -9.96 3.02
N GLU A 721 -87.87 -9.83 3.98
CA GLU A 721 -88.16 -10.04 5.40
C GLU A 721 -89.21 -9.05 5.90
N ARG A 722 -89.07 -7.75 5.57
CA ARG A 722 -90.09 -6.73 5.88
C ARG A 722 -91.46 -7.05 5.28
N GLN A 723 -91.51 -7.48 4.02
CA GLN A 723 -92.76 -7.84 3.37
C GLN A 723 -93.41 -9.08 4.02
N GLN A 724 -92.60 -10.01 4.51
CA GLN A 724 -93.09 -11.17 5.24
C GLN A 724 -93.65 -10.76 6.61
N THR A 725 -92.95 -9.90 7.35
CA THR A 725 -93.45 -9.36 8.63
C THR A 725 -94.77 -8.60 8.44
N GLU A 726 -94.89 -7.76 7.40
CA GLU A 726 -96.13 -7.04 7.10
C GLU A 726 -97.30 -8.00 6.81
N ARG A 727 -97.05 -9.11 6.10
CA ARG A 727 -98.07 -10.14 5.82
C ARG A 727 -98.50 -10.86 7.09
N GLU A 728 -97.55 -11.22 7.95
CA GLU A 728 -97.82 -11.88 9.24
C GLU A 728 -98.63 -10.95 10.17
N GLU A 729 -98.30 -9.65 10.21
CA GLU A 729 -99.07 -8.64 10.95
C GLU A 729 -100.49 -8.46 10.39
N GLU A 730 -100.66 -8.45 9.06
CA GLU A 730 -101.97 -8.34 8.43
C GLU A 730 -102.84 -9.58 8.71
N GLU A 731 -102.26 -10.77 8.66
CA GLU A 731 -102.93 -12.02 8.99
C GLU A 731 -103.34 -12.07 10.47
N ALA A 732 -102.48 -11.62 11.39
CA ALA A 732 -102.80 -11.48 12.80
C ALA A 732 -103.97 -10.50 13.03
N ARG A 733 -103.99 -9.35 12.34
CA ARG A 733 -105.12 -8.40 12.40
C ARG A 733 -106.43 -9.03 11.90
N ARG A 734 -106.39 -9.78 10.79
CA ARG A 734 -107.57 -10.47 10.26
C ARG A 734 -108.08 -11.54 11.24
N ALA A 735 -107.18 -12.27 11.89
CA ALA A 735 -107.54 -13.26 12.90
C ALA A 735 -108.18 -12.62 14.14
N GLU A 736 -107.71 -11.44 14.55
CA GLU A 736 -108.28 -10.68 15.66
C GLU A 736 -109.68 -10.14 15.34
N VAL A 737 -109.87 -9.57 14.15
CA VAL A 737 -111.21 -9.15 13.68
C VAL A 737 -112.17 -10.34 13.64
N ALA A 738 -111.72 -11.51 13.16
CA ALA A 738 -112.54 -12.72 13.15
C ALA A 738 -112.90 -13.22 14.57
N ARG A 739 -112.00 -13.05 15.54
CA ARG A 739 -112.30 -13.35 16.96
C ARG A 739 -113.35 -12.41 17.53
N GLN A 740 -113.21 -11.10 17.30
CA GLN A 740 -114.19 -10.11 17.74
C GLN A 740 -115.56 -10.36 17.12
N GLN A 741 -115.62 -10.73 15.82
CA GLN A 741 -116.87 -11.06 15.15
C GLN A 741 -117.56 -12.28 15.78
N LYS A 742 -116.80 -13.34 16.09
CA LYS A 742 -117.34 -14.52 16.79
C LYS A 742 -117.83 -14.20 18.20
N GLU A 743 -117.19 -13.28 18.90
CA GLU A 743 -117.63 -12.83 20.23
C GLU A 743 -118.94 -12.05 20.15
N ILE A 744 -119.09 -11.18 19.16
CA ILE A 744 -120.35 -10.48 18.86
C ILE A 744 -121.47 -11.47 18.53
N GLU A 745 -121.23 -12.43 17.63
CA GLU A 745 -122.22 -13.46 17.28
C GLU A 745 -122.62 -14.31 18.50
N MET A 746 -121.69 -14.60 19.41
CA MET A 746 -121.98 -15.33 20.65
C MET A 746 -122.81 -14.50 21.64
N GLU A 747 -122.53 -13.20 21.76
CA GLU A 747 -123.34 -12.24 22.53
C GLU A 747 -124.76 -12.13 21.96
N GLU A 748 -124.91 -12.03 20.64
CA GLU A 748 -126.21 -12.00 19.97
C GLU A 748 -126.98 -13.30 20.16
N ALA A 749 -126.31 -14.46 20.05
CA ALA A 749 -126.91 -15.77 20.33
C ALA A 749 -127.39 -15.86 21.79
N LYS A 750 -126.60 -15.38 22.76
CA LYS A 750 -127.01 -15.32 24.17
C LYS A 750 -128.22 -14.41 24.38
N ARG A 751 -128.27 -13.24 23.73
CA ARG A 751 -129.43 -12.33 23.78
C ARG A 751 -130.68 -12.97 23.17
N ALA A 752 -130.54 -13.63 22.02
CA ALA A 752 -131.63 -14.34 21.37
C ALA A 752 -132.15 -15.49 22.23
N GLU A 753 -131.27 -16.18 22.96
CA GLU A 753 -131.64 -17.24 23.90
C GLU A 753 -132.32 -16.70 25.16
N GLN A 754 -131.83 -15.59 25.72
CA GLN A 754 -132.52 -14.88 26.81
C GLN A 754 -133.92 -14.39 26.39
N GLU A 755 -134.05 -13.88 25.17
CA GLU A 755 -135.34 -13.46 24.63
C GLU A 755 -136.27 -14.65 24.41
N ARG A 756 -135.75 -15.79 23.93
CA ARG A 756 -136.51 -17.05 23.86
C ARG A 756 -137.01 -17.49 25.23
N GLN A 757 -136.14 -17.52 26.24
CA GLN A 757 -136.50 -17.90 27.61
C GLN A 757 -137.53 -16.92 28.22
N ARG A 758 -137.43 -15.62 27.90
CA ARG A 758 -138.43 -14.63 28.33
C ARG A 758 -139.78 -14.89 27.66
N ARG A 759 -139.82 -15.12 26.35
CA ARG A 759 -141.06 -15.45 25.62
C ARG A 759 -141.66 -16.78 26.08
N GLU A 760 -140.83 -17.73 26.51
CA GLU A 760 -141.28 -19.00 27.07
C GLU A 760 -141.93 -18.81 28.45
N ARG A 761 -141.34 -17.98 29.32
CA ARG A 761 -141.98 -17.56 30.59
C ARG A 761 -143.28 -16.81 30.37
N GLU A 762 -143.32 -15.87 29.43
CA GLU A 762 -144.55 -15.14 29.06
C GLU A 762 -145.64 -16.10 28.52
N ARG A 763 -145.24 -17.18 27.82
CA ARG A 763 -146.16 -18.25 27.38
C ARG A 763 -146.62 -19.16 28.51
N GLU A 764 -145.77 -19.47 29.48
CA GLU A 764 -146.14 -20.23 30.67
C GLU A 764 -147.08 -19.42 31.58
N GLU A 765 -146.82 -18.13 31.77
CA GLU A 765 -147.72 -17.20 32.48
C GLU A 765 -149.08 -17.09 31.76
N ALA A 766 -149.09 -16.97 30.43
CA ALA A 766 -150.32 -16.98 29.64
C ALA A 766 -151.08 -18.33 29.72
N ARG A 767 -150.37 -19.46 29.84
CA ARG A 767 -150.99 -20.78 30.06
C ARG A 767 -151.57 -20.93 31.47
N GLN A 768 -150.92 -20.36 32.48
CA GLN A 768 -151.46 -20.32 33.85
C GLN A 768 -152.72 -19.42 33.93
N GLU A 769 -152.75 -18.28 33.23
CA GLU A 769 -153.97 -17.45 33.10
C GLU A 769 -155.09 -18.13 32.29
N GLU A 770 -154.77 -18.98 31.30
CA GLU A 770 -155.76 -19.72 30.52
C GLU A 770 -156.31 -20.95 31.27
N GLU A 771 -155.50 -21.62 32.10
CA GLU A 771 -155.94 -22.71 32.98
C GLU A 771 -156.82 -22.23 34.15
N GLU A 772 -156.59 -21.02 34.69
CA GLU A 772 -157.50 -20.42 35.69
C GLU A 772 -158.86 -19.98 35.09
N ARG A 773 -158.93 -19.75 33.76
CA ARG A 773 -160.19 -19.39 33.05
C ARG A 773 -161.02 -20.59 32.56
N ARG A 774 -160.50 -21.82 32.64
CA ARG A 774 -161.17 -23.05 32.13
C ARG A 774 -161.66 -24.00 33.23
N GLY A 775 -162.09 -23.44 34.36
CA GLY A 775 -162.95 -24.12 35.33
C GLY A 775 -164.44 -23.86 35.07
N GLY A 776 -165.04 -24.51 34.06
CA GLY A 776 -166.51 -24.52 33.91
C GLY A 776 -167.06 -24.82 32.51
N GLY A 777 -167.60 -26.03 32.32
CA GLY A 777 -168.46 -26.45 31.19
C GLY A 777 -167.70 -26.75 29.89
N GLY A 778 -167.86 -27.88 29.20
CA GLY A 778 -168.98 -28.82 29.12
C GLY A 778 -169.17 -29.15 27.63
N GLU A 779 -168.95 -30.43 27.29
CA GLU A 779 -169.45 -31.26 26.16
C GLU A 779 -169.56 -30.73 24.71
N GLU A 780 -169.59 -31.67 23.75
CA GLU A 780 -169.63 -31.50 22.27
C GLU A 780 -168.32 -30.96 21.65
N THR A 781 -167.48 -31.72 20.94
CA THR A 781 -167.85 -32.62 19.84
C THR A 781 -166.64 -33.48 19.46
N ARG A 782 -166.57 -34.71 20.00
CA ARG A 782 -165.77 -35.80 19.42
C ARG A 782 -166.67 -36.67 18.57
N ARG A 783 -166.81 -36.31 17.30
CA ARG A 783 -167.26 -37.11 16.14
C ARG A 783 -167.54 -36.06 15.07
N VAL A 784 -166.78 -36.02 13.99
CA VAL A 784 -167.18 -36.67 12.73
C VAL A 784 -166.01 -36.47 11.74
N LEU A 785 -165.67 -37.55 11.01
CA LEU A 785 -164.79 -37.65 9.83
C LEU A 785 -163.28 -37.82 10.07
N ARG A 786 -162.79 -38.97 10.56
CA ARG A 786 -162.46 -40.17 9.76
C ARG A 786 -163.20 -40.34 8.42
N GLU A 787 -162.40 -40.51 7.37
CA GLU A 787 -162.74 -40.96 6.01
C GLU A 787 -162.83 -39.84 4.95
N ARG A 788 -161.66 -39.54 4.37
CA ARG A 788 -161.46 -39.50 2.92
C ARG A 788 -159.97 -39.72 2.67
N GLU A 789 -159.56 -40.98 2.63
CA GLU A 789 -159.34 -41.75 1.39
C GLU A 789 -158.29 -41.07 0.50
N GLU A 790 -157.08 -41.61 0.44
CA GLU A 790 -156.78 -42.70 -0.52
C GLU A 790 -157.09 -42.28 -1.96
N ALA A 791 -156.20 -41.46 -2.54
CA ALA A 791 -155.90 -41.49 -3.96
C ALA A 791 -154.64 -40.66 -4.22
N ARG A 792 -153.49 -41.33 -4.25
CA ARG A 792 -152.44 -41.25 -5.29
C ARG A 792 -151.12 -41.74 -4.73
N GLN A 793 -151.05 -43.08 -4.63
CA GLN A 793 -149.84 -43.81 -4.99
C GLN A 793 -149.66 -43.78 -6.52
N GLU A 794 -148.44 -44.10 -6.94
CA GLU A 794 -147.90 -44.20 -8.31
C GLU A 794 -147.32 -42.90 -8.89
N GLU A 795 -146.02 -42.69 -8.71
CA GLU A 795 -145.04 -43.02 -9.77
C GLU A 795 -143.59 -42.91 -9.26
N GLU A 796 -142.93 -44.07 -9.24
CA GLU A 796 -141.52 -44.28 -9.59
C GLU A 796 -140.39 -43.59 -8.79
N GLU A 797 -139.89 -44.34 -7.80
CA GLU A 797 -138.45 -44.63 -7.78
C GLU A 797 -138.00 -45.20 -9.14
N ARG A 798 -137.09 -44.50 -9.84
CA ARG A 798 -135.76 -45.01 -10.28
C ARG A 798 -135.21 -44.26 -11.49
N ARG A 799 -133.88 -44.14 -11.45
CA ARG A 799 -132.89 -43.78 -12.50
C ARG A 799 -132.39 -42.34 -12.35
N GLY A 800 -131.09 -42.06 -12.22
CA GLY A 800 -129.91 -42.85 -12.56
C GLY A 800 -129.20 -42.23 -13.76
N GLY A 801 -128.00 -41.69 -13.51
CA GLY A 801 -126.84 -41.75 -14.42
C GLY A 801 -126.74 -40.76 -15.60
N GLY A 802 -125.52 -40.21 -15.77
CA GLY A 802 -124.93 -39.72 -17.03
C GLY A 802 -125.38 -38.33 -17.48
N GLY A 803 -124.58 -37.42 -18.02
CA GLY A 803 -123.22 -37.46 -18.58
C GLY A 803 -123.09 -36.34 -19.62
N GLU A 804 -121.84 -35.87 -19.83
CA GLU A 804 -121.27 -35.20 -21.03
C GLU A 804 -121.83 -33.83 -21.52
N GLU A 805 -121.02 -32.75 -21.51
CA GLU A 805 -120.20 -32.19 -22.62
C GLU A 805 -120.88 -30.90 -23.19
N THR A 806 -120.24 -29.85 -23.73
CA THR A 806 -118.89 -29.62 -24.25
C THR A 806 -118.59 -28.09 -24.39
N ARG A 807 -117.29 -27.75 -24.32
CA ARG A 807 -116.48 -26.78 -25.13
C ARG A 807 -116.83 -25.28 -25.29
N ARG A 808 -115.80 -24.44 -25.06
CA ARG A 808 -114.91 -23.77 -26.06
C ARG A 808 -113.75 -23.06 -25.31
N VAL A 809 -112.49 -23.48 -25.41
CA VAL A 809 -111.43 -23.19 -26.42
C VAL A 809 -110.93 -21.73 -26.45
N LEU A 810 -109.72 -21.47 -25.90
CA LEU A 810 -108.55 -20.87 -26.58
C LEU A 810 -107.34 -20.80 -25.62
N ASN A 811 -106.20 -21.28 -26.12
CA ASN A 811 -104.82 -21.33 -25.56
C ASN A 811 -104.01 -20.16 -26.20
N PRO A 812 -102.66 -19.97 -26.08
CA PRO A 812 -101.64 -20.47 -25.13
C PRO A 812 -100.56 -19.42 -24.66
N ARG A 813 -99.64 -19.86 -23.76
CA ARG A 813 -98.24 -19.41 -23.45
C ARG A 813 -98.06 -17.98 -22.87
N ILE A 814 -97.25 -17.74 -21.83
CA ILE A 814 -95.88 -18.19 -21.50
C ILE A 814 -95.79 -18.64 -20.04
#